data_AF-A0A8H6BWL8-F1
#
_entry.id   AF-A0A8H6BWL8-F1
#
_cell.length_a   1.000
_cell.length_b   1.000
_cell.length_c   1.000
_cell.angle_alpha   90.00
_cell.angle_beta   90.00
_cell.angle_gamma   90.00
#
_symmetry.space_group_name_H-M   'P 1'
#
loop_
_entity.id
_entity.type
_entity.pdbx_description
1 polymer ?
#
loop_
_entity_poly.entity_id
_entity_poly.type
_entity_poly.pdbx_seq_one_letter_code
_entity_poly.pdbx_strand_id
1 'polypeptide(L)'
;MSGFFVSRVESHFSKNPIKFKPRSNSSHEANNNTTSNLINKFKPKKTSKGTDNELPNSIPEMIQTAIPEFSPKYSFFVNPLLSSGHTQTAYTALNKFENQHEVHYKREIITIENKPYTLPNGDQLYYDQWKDLNHEQYKPESQTRPLPPRTEFKNPNEDLISDDEKPLLIILHGLSGGSYEAYLRAVIDKIIEPPFEFDAMVINSRGCANHTITSPQLYNGLWTNDVRYVINEIVSKRWPQKRVFLMGFSLGAAILANYLGQEGAHASPQIKGSVAIGCPWDFVDGSFQLRESVIGHYIYSPTMANNLLKLLNSHHILLANDLVKQYKEDPTRNEIKFLKQFDNEFTAKMFGLNSADEYYRKASPIQRLLNVRVPMVILSSLDDPVVGSRSLPYSEVNLNPYVSLITTSVGGHLGWFAINGDRWYVEPVCKLLTVLNQYDADKESIVELPVDISETSWKYDRLVNAKPERNNIMTKSPCPRLIFVRHGQTEWSKSGQYTSRTDLDLTPFGVKQMRNTGKGLIGPGNLQMIKPENLTHIFVSPRKRAQRTSQLLLEEVDPEIKDKIPIEIDEDVREWEYGEYEGLKTNEIIELRKQKGLDKDSEWTIWGKGCEGGEQHYEVAARLDRFIEKIQKIHREALAKGVASDIIVVAHGHILRCLVARWVKRELSTNPQLILDAGGVGVLSYQHHNVDEPAIYLAGAFTVPVEEEGADI
;
A
#
# COMPACT_ATOMS: atom_id res chain seq x y z
N MET A 1 0.29 -12.02 -45.49
CA MET A 1 1.16 -13.17 -45.23
C MET A 1 0.60 -13.91 -44.02
N SER A 2 -0.06 -15.05 -44.19
CA SER A 2 -0.61 -15.85 -43.09
C SER A 2 0.44 -16.86 -42.62
N GLY A 3 1.37 -16.39 -41.79
CA GLY A 3 2.28 -17.28 -41.06
C GLY A 3 1.61 -17.80 -39.79
N PHE A 4 1.93 -19.03 -39.38
CA PHE A 4 1.59 -19.52 -38.05
C PHE A 4 2.59 -18.97 -37.04
N PHE A 5 2.10 -18.47 -35.91
CA PHE A 5 2.95 -17.96 -34.84
C PHE A 5 3.22 -19.09 -33.85
N VAL A 6 4.48 -19.27 -33.46
CA VAL A 6 4.89 -20.28 -32.49
C VAL A 6 5.20 -19.57 -31.18
N SER A 7 4.53 -19.99 -30.10
CA SER A 7 4.89 -19.56 -28.75
C SER A 7 5.87 -20.56 -28.14
N ARG A 8 6.97 -20.06 -27.58
CA ARG A 8 8.01 -20.85 -26.93
C ARG A 8 7.88 -20.73 -25.43
N VAL A 9 8.01 -21.87 -24.75
CA VAL A 9 8.00 -21.97 -23.29
C VAL A 9 9.42 -21.88 -22.74
N GLU A 10 9.61 -21.11 -21.69
CA GLU A 10 10.81 -21.05 -20.87
C GLU A 10 10.42 -21.30 -19.42
N SER A 11 11.24 -22.03 -18.67
CA SER A 11 10.95 -22.40 -17.29
C SER A 11 12.15 -22.04 -16.42
N HIS A 12 11.87 -21.40 -15.29
CA HIS A 12 12.84 -20.94 -14.31
C HIS A 12 12.52 -21.60 -12.97
N PHE A 13 13.53 -22.26 -12.40
CA PHE A 13 13.41 -23.08 -11.21
C PHE A 13 14.42 -22.65 -10.16
N SER A 14 14.08 -22.84 -8.89
CA SER A 14 15.04 -22.68 -7.79
C SER A 14 16.26 -23.58 -7.98
N LYS A 15 17.42 -23.11 -7.51
CA LYS A 15 18.66 -23.91 -7.51
C LYS A 15 18.57 -25.15 -6.62
N ASN A 16 17.78 -25.07 -5.54
CA ASN A 16 17.58 -26.15 -4.58
C ASN A 16 16.08 -26.44 -4.51
N PRO A 17 15.51 -27.15 -5.51
CA PRO A 17 14.07 -27.32 -5.59
C PRO A 17 13.53 -28.11 -4.40
N ILE A 18 12.31 -27.77 -3.96
CA ILE A 18 11.63 -28.53 -2.91
C ILE A 18 11.45 -29.99 -3.31
N LYS A 19 11.74 -30.88 -2.36
CA LYS A 19 11.48 -32.31 -2.50
C LYS A 19 10.06 -32.69 -2.08
N PHE A 20 9.53 -33.74 -2.69
CA PHE A 20 8.21 -34.28 -2.48
C PHE A 20 8.30 -35.75 -2.07
N LYS A 21 7.44 -36.14 -1.13
CA LYS A 21 7.26 -37.53 -0.70
C LYS A 21 5.94 -38.04 -1.27
N PRO A 22 5.92 -39.18 -1.98
CA PRO A 22 4.67 -39.80 -2.41
C PRO A 22 3.77 -40.07 -1.19
N ARG A 23 2.46 -39.99 -1.37
CA ARG A 23 1.52 -40.43 -0.33
C ARG A 23 1.82 -41.87 0.07
N SER A 24 2.03 -42.12 1.36
CA SER A 24 1.97 -43.47 1.90
C SER A 24 0.52 -43.96 1.77
N ASN A 25 0.26 -44.97 0.94
CA ASN A 25 -1.05 -45.61 0.93
C ASN A 25 -1.27 -46.26 2.30
N SER A 26 -2.08 -45.64 3.17
CA SER A 26 -2.72 -46.36 4.26
C SER A 26 -3.74 -47.30 3.63
N SER A 27 -3.31 -48.52 3.29
CA SER A 27 -4.24 -49.62 3.10
C SER A 27 -5.05 -49.74 4.39
N HIS A 28 -6.37 -49.60 4.29
CA HIS A 28 -7.29 -50.03 5.33
C HIS A 28 -6.86 -51.41 5.83
N GLU A 29 -6.52 -51.52 7.12
CA GLU A 29 -6.48 -52.79 7.83
C GLU A 29 -7.91 -53.35 7.87
N ALA A 30 -8.31 -53.98 6.78
CA ALA A 30 -9.36 -54.97 6.81
C ALA A 30 -8.72 -56.26 7.34
N ASN A 31 -8.95 -56.53 8.62
CA ASN A 31 -8.94 -57.88 9.15
C ASN A 31 -9.67 -58.79 8.16
N ASN A 32 -8.96 -59.72 7.51
CA ASN A 32 -9.47 -61.07 7.26
C ASN A 32 -8.38 -62.01 6.76
N ASN A 33 -8.39 -63.19 7.39
CA ASN A 33 -7.65 -64.38 7.06
C ASN A 33 -7.87 -64.86 5.61
N THR A 34 -6.86 -65.59 5.14
CA THR A 34 -6.91 -66.73 4.20
C THR A 34 -7.07 -66.49 2.68
N THR A 35 -6.14 -67.17 1.97
CA THR A 35 -6.25 -67.87 0.67
C THR A 35 -6.18 -67.10 -0.66
N SER A 36 -4.97 -67.19 -1.24
CA SER A 36 -4.64 -67.72 -2.57
C SER A 36 -5.35 -67.23 -3.86
N ASN A 37 -4.50 -66.70 -4.75
CA ASN A 37 -4.49 -66.82 -6.21
C ASN A 37 -5.73 -66.40 -7.02
N LEU A 38 -5.57 -65.32 -7.81
CA LEU A 38 -5.74 -65.36 -9.26
C LEU A 38 -5.10 -64.13 -9.93
N ILE A 39 -4.44 -64.40 -11.06
CA ILE A 39 -3.52 -63.55 -11.83
C ILE A 39 -4.28 -62.85 -12.98
N ASN A 40 -3.86 -61.60 -13.30
CA ASN A 40 -3.86 -60.89 -14.61
C ASN A 40 -4.42 -59.46 -14.46
N LYS A 41 -3.95 -58.40 -15.11
CA LYS A 41 -2.91 -58.15 -16.13
C LYS A 41 -2.78 -56.61 -16.23
N PHE A 42 -1.68 -56.04 -15.76
CA PHE A 42 -1.09 -54.85 -16.39
C PHE A 42 0.38 -54.75 -15.94
N LYS A 43 1.28 -55.31 -16.74
CA LYS A 43 2.71 -54.95 -16.68
C LYS A 43 2.90 -53.84 -17.71
N PRO A 44 3.20 -52.59 -17.31
CA PRO A 44 3.53 -51.57 -18.30
C PRO A 44 4.77 -52.05 -19.09
N LYS A 45 4.64 -52.03 -20.42
CA LYS A 45 5.72 -52.32 -21.36
C LYS A 45 6.86 -51.34 -21.11
N LYS A 46 8.06 -51.87 -20.83
CA LYS A 46 9.33 -51.14 -20.91
C LYS A 46 9.46 -50.49 -22.29
N THR A 47 9.43 -49.17 -22.35
CA THR A 47 10.06 -48.44 -23.45
C THR A 47 11.54 -48.30 -23.12
N SER A 48 12.38 -48.74 -24.06
CA SER A 48 13.83 -48.74 -23.96
C SER A 48 14.36 -47.31 -23.98
N LYS A 49 14.55 -46.70 -22.80
CA LYS A 49 15.54 -45.66 -22.42
C LYS A 49 15.08 -44.99 -21.13
N GLY A 50 15.61 -45.46 -20.00
CA GLY A 50 15.36 -44.89 -18.68
C GLY A 50 15.82 -45.88 -17.62
N THR A 51 16.90 -45.54 -16.92
CA THR A 51 17.38 -46.22 -15.71
C THR A 51 16.30 -46.20 -14.63
N ASP A 52 16.32 -47.16 -13.72
CA ASP A 52 15.27 -47.47 -12.73
C ASP A 52 14.49 -46.26 -12.20
N ASN A 53 13.16 -46.32 -12.31
CA ASN A 53 12.20 -45.27 -11.97
C ASN A 53 12.32 -44.80 -10.51
N GLU A 54 13.04 -43.71 -10.27
CA GLU A 54 12.71 -42.82 -9.16
C GLU A 54 11.51 -41.96 -9.60
N LEU A 55 10.44 -41.97 -8.80
CA LEU A 55 9.31 -41.07 -9.00
C LEU A 55 9.79 -39.61 -8.92
N PRO A 56 9.20 -38.68 -9.70
CA PRO A 56 9.63 -37.28 -9.68
C PRO A 56 9.47 -36.73 -8.27
N ASN A 57 10.55 -36.17 -7.73
CA ASN A 57 10.61 -35.70 -6.36
C ASN A 57 10.58 -34.18 -6.27
N SER A 58 10.49 -33.43 -7.36
CA SER A 58 10.43 -31.95 -7.36
C SER A 58 9.49 -31.41 -8.44
N ILE A 59 8.99 -30.16 -8.32
CA ILE A 59 8.15 -29.53 -9.37
C ILE A 59 8.86 -29.54 -10.74
N PRO A 60 10.15 -29.18 -10.85
CA PRO A 60 10.86 -29.24 -12.12
C PRO A 60 10.90 -30.64 -12.74
N GLU A 61 11.11 -31.67 -11.92
CA GLU A 61 11.06 -33.07 -12.37
C GLU A 61 9.66 -33.47 -12.81
N MET A 62 8.62 -33.13 -12.03
CA MET A 62 7.22 -33.38 -12.38
C MET A 62 6.86 -32.76 -13.74
N ILE A 63 7.30 -31.52 -13.99
CA ILE A 63 7.10 -30.83 -15.28
C ILE A 63 7.80 -31.61 -16.40
N GLN A 64 9.06 -31.99 -16.22
CA GLN A 64 9.82 -32.70 -17.25
C GLN A 64 9.24 -34.09 -17.56
N THR A 65 8.72 -34.80 -16.55
CA THR A 65 8.26 -36.19 -16.71
C THR A 65 6.79 -36.31 -17.12
N ALA A 66 5.92 -35.44 -16.58
CA ALA A 66 4.46 -35.61 -16.67
C ALA A 66 3.75 -34.45 -17.40
N ILE A 67 4.42 -33.32 -17.61
CA ILE A 67 3.81 -32.09 -18.16
C ILE A 67 4.75 -31.49 -19.22
N PRO A 68 5.02 -32.23 -20.32
CA PRO A 68 5.98 -31.80 -21.34
C PRO A 68 5.65 -30.43 -21.94
N GLU A 69 4.39 -30.01 -21.91
CA GLU A 69 3.93 -28.69 -22.36
C GLU A 69 4.58 -27.54 -21.56
N PHE A 70 4.87 -27.76 -20.27
CA PHE A 70 5.51 -26.77 -19.40
C PHE A 70 7.04 -26.87 -19.38
N SER A 71 7.61 -27.80 -20.15
CA SER A 71 9.05 -28.00 -20.22
C SER A 71 9.75 -26.89 -21.01
N PRO A 72 11.01 -26.55 -20.66
CA PRO A 72 11.77 -25.56 -21.39
C PRO A 72 11.87 -25.90 -22.89
N LYS A 73 11.71 -24.87 -23.73
CA LYS A 73 11.74 -24.94 -25.20
C LYS A 73 10.58 -25.71 -25.84
N TYR A 74 9.58 -26.14 -25.07
CA TYR A 74 8.31 -26.58 -25.66
C TYR A 74 7.73 -25.46 -26.53
N SER A 75 7.06 -25.83 -27.61
CA SER A 75 6.53 -24.88 -28.59
C SER A 75 5.14 -25.31 -29.00
N PHE A 76 4.21 -24.36 -29.06
CA PHE A 76 2.85 -24.60 -29.55
C PHE A 76 2.43 -23.51 -30.55
N PHE A 77 1.52 -23.88 -31.44
CA PHE A 77 0.99 -22.97 -32.44
C PHE A 77 -0.12 -22.10 -31.85
N VAL A 78 0.12 -20.78 -31.88
CA VAL A 78 -0.84 -19.75 -31.51
C VAL A 78 -1.82 -19.55 -32.65
N ASN A 79 -3.08 -19.26 -32.32
CA ASN A 79 -4.08 -18.89 -33.31
C ASN A 79 -3.55 -17.74 -34.21
N PRO A 80 -3.45 -17.91 -35.55
CA PRO A 80 -2.89 -16.88 -36.44
C PRO A 80 -3.62 -15.54 -36.40
N LEU A 81 -4.89 -15.51 -36.02
CA LEU A 81 -5.67 -14.28 -35.86
C LEU A 81 -5.38 -13.55 -34.54
N LEU A 82 -4.75 -14.23 -33.57
CA LEU A 82 -4.43 -13.76 -32.23
C LEU A 82 -2.92 -13.82 -32.00
N SER A 83 -2.17 -13.27 -32.95
CA SER A 83 -0.72 -13.41 -33.05
C SER A 83 0.10 -12.51 -32.13
N SER A 84 -0.55 -11.63 -31.36
CA SER A 84 0.12 -10.71 -30.45
C SER A 84 -0.58 -10.67 -29.10
N GLY A 85 0.15 -10.27 -28.05
CA GLY A 85 -0.41 -10.13 -26.72
C GLY A 85 -1.62 -9.20 -26.66
N HIS A 86 -1.63 -8.13 -27.47
CA HIS A 86 -2.79 -7.24 -27.58
C HIS A 86 -4.01 -7.92 -28.19
N THR A 87 -3.87 -8.71 -29.26
CA THR A 87 -5.01 -9.40 -29.90
C THR A 87 -5.53 -10.53 -29.02
N GLN A 88 -4.65 -11.28 -28.38
CA GLN A 88 -4.98 -12.28 -27.34
C GLN A 88 -5.78 -11.66 -26.19
N THR A 89 -5.29 -10.53 -25.65
CA THR A 89 -5.93 -9.82 -24.53
C THR A 89 -7.29 -9.25 -24.93
N ALA A 90 -7.36 -8.60 -26.10
CA ALA A 90 -8.61 -8.04 -26.61
C ALA A 90 -9.66 -9.13 -26.87
N TYR A 91 -9.26 -10.27 -27.46
CA TYR A 91 -10.17 -11.39 -27.68
C TYR A 91 -10.67 -12.00 -26.36
N THR A 92 -9.80 -12.10 -25.35
CA THR A 92 -10.19 -12.53 -23.99
C THR A 92 -11.21 -11.59 -23.36
N ALA A 93 -11.03 -10.27 -23.51
CA ALA A 93 -11.90 -9.26 -22.89
C ALA A 93 -13.23 -9.05 -23.63
N LEU A 94 -13.24 -9.15 -24.97
CA LEU A 94 -14.41 -8.84 -25.80
C LEU A 94 -15.34 -10.04 -26.01
N ASN A 95 -14.81 -11.26 -25.98
CA ASN A 95 -15.60 -12.45 -26.20
C ASN A 95 -16.01 -13.06 -24.85
N LYS A 96 -17.32 -13.25 -24.65
CA LYS A 96 -17.85 -13.80 -23.39
C LYS A 96 -17.73 -15.32 -23.30
N PHE A 97 -17.54 -16.01 -24.45
CA PHE A 97 -17.48 -17.47 -24.53
C PHE A 97 -18.67 -18.14 -23.82
N GLU A 98 -19.88 -17.62 -24.03
CA GLU A 98 -21.08 -18.09 -23.31
C GLU A 98 -21.51 -19.50 -23.70
N ASN A 99 -21.23 -19.91 -24.94
CA ASN A 99 -21.59 -21.22 -25.50
C ASN A 99 -20.41 -22.23 -25.44
N GLN A 100 -19.40 -21.95 -24.61
CA GLN A 100 -18.24 -22.82 -24.40
C GLN A 100 -18.02 -22.95 -22.90
N HIS A 101 -17.66 -24.14 -22.41
CA HIS A 101 -17.40 -24.41 -20.99
C HIS A 101 -18.62 -24.03 -20.11
N GLU A 102 -19.72 -24.76 -20.27
CA GLU A 102 -21.03 -24.48 -19.68
C GLU A 102 -21.10 -24.89 -18.20
N VAL A 103 -20.22 -24.29 -17.39
CA VAL A 103 -20.17 -24.54 -15.95
C VAL A 103 -21.38 -23.90 -15.26
N HIS A 104 -22.10 -24.70 -14.47
CA HIS A 104 -23.22 -24.28 -13.62
C HIS A 104 -22.77 -24.09 -12.18
N TYR A 105 -23.14 -22.97 -11.57
CA TYR A 105 -22.77 -22.62 -10.21
C TYR A 105 -23.97 -22.57 -9.28
N LYS A 106 -23.81 -23.11 -8.08
CA LYS A 106 -24.66 -22.79 -6.94
C LYS A 106 -23.92 -21.80 -6.04
N ARG A 107 -24.53 -20.65 -5.78
CA ARG A 107 -23.95 -19.58 -4.97
C ARG A 107 -24.35 -19.74 -3.52
N GLU A 108 -23.35 -19.83 -2.65
CA GLU A 108 -23.52 -19.75 -1.21
C GLU A 108 -23.08 -18.37 -0.72
N ILE A 109 -23.89 -17.73 0.12
CA ILE A 109 -23.53 -16.46 0.78
C ILE A 109 -22.94 -16.82 2.13
N ILE A 110 -21.69 -16.41 2.36
CA ILE A 110 -20.99 -16.64 3.61
C ILE A 110 -21.11 -15.40 4.48
N THR A 111 -21.66 -15.55 5.68
CA THR A 111 -21.60 -14.54 6.72
C THR A 111 -20.29 -14.71 7.48
N ILE A 112 -19.47 -13.65 7.52
CA ILE A 112 -18.20 -13.65 8.22
C ILE A 112 -18.47 -13.32 9.69
N GLU A 113 -18.10 -14.25 10.58
CA GLU A 113 -18.20 -14.03 12.02
C GLU A 113 -17.21 -12.95 12.47
N ASN A 114 -17.67 -12.05 13.34
CA ASN A 114 -16.84 -11.02 13.95
C ASN A 114 -15.93 -11.62 15.02
N LYS A 115 -14.87 -12.28 14.58
CA LYS A 115 -13.88 -12.91 15.46
C LYS A 115 -12.45 -12.63 14.98
N PRO A 116 -11.49 -12.57 15.93
CA PRO A 116 -10.10 -12.41 15.57
C PRO A 116 -9.51 -13.74 15.08
N TYR A 117 -8.51 -13.60 14.23
CA TYR A 117 -7.58 -14.61 13.79
C TYR A 117 -6.21 -14.27 14.37
N THR A 118 -5.61 -15.22 15.07
CA THR A 118 -4.27 -15.07 15.64
C THR A 118 -3.23 -15.31 14.56
N LEU A 119 -2.42 -14.29 14.32
CA LEU A 119 -1.31 -14.32 13.40
C LEU A 119 -0.15 -15.16 13.97
N PRO A 120 0.75 -15.66 13.11
CA PRO A 120 1.97 -16.36 13.51
C PRO A 120 2.83 -15.69 14.57
N ASN A 121 2.84 -14.36 14.59
CA ASN A 121 3.59 -13.53 15.51
C ASN A 121 2.84 -13.23 16.83
N GLY A 122 1.61 -13.76 16.98
CA GLY A 122 0.74 -13.55 18.15
C GLY A 122 -0.28 -12.42 18.01
N ASP A 123 -0.16 -11.57 16.99
CA ASP A 123 -1.07 -10.44 16.77
C ASP A 123 -2.50 -10.92 16.43
N GLN A 124 -3.51 -10.13 16.77
CA GLN A 124 -4.91 -10.44 16.44
C GLN A 124 -5.41 -9.60 15.26
N LEU A 125 -5.91 -10.27 14.23
CA LEU A 125 -6.51 -9.66 13.04
C LEU A 125 -7.97 -10.08 12.94
N TYR A 126 -8.91 -9.16 12.77
CA TYR A 126 -10.30 -9.56 12.48
C TYR A 126 -10.49 -9.91 11.00
N TYR A 127 -11.25 -10.97 10.72
CA TYR A 127 -11.58 -11.37 9.35
C TYR A 127 -12.42 -10.33 8.62
N ASP A 128 -13.36 -9.70 9.34
CA ASP A 128 -14.05 -8.50 8.90
C ASP A 128 -13.86 -7.40 9.95
N GLN A 129 -13.69 -6.16 9.50
CA GLN A 129 -13.30 -5.06 10.38
C GLN A 129 -14.50 -4.39 11.09
N TRP A 130 -15.73 -4.72 10.69
CA TRP A 130 -16.95 -4.03 11.11
C TRP A 130 -17.66 -4.75 12.26
N LYS A 131 -17.85 -4.05 13.40
CA LYS A 131 -18.64 -4.51 14.56
C LYS A 131 -20.06 -3.91 14.53
N ASP A 132 -21.05 -4.67 14.99
CA ASP A 132 -22.42 -4.22 15.22
C ASP A 132 -23.14 -3.58 14.02
N LEU A 133 -23.06 -4.22 12.86
CA LEU A 133 -24.09 -4.04 11.85
C LEU A 133 -25.11 -5.13 12.11
N ASN A 134 -26.37 -4.73 12.33
CA ASN A 134 -27.48 -5.67 12.34
C ASN A 134 -27.59 -6.24 10.92
N HIS A 135 -26.80 -7.29 10.60
CA HIS A 135 -26.66 -7.81 9.24
C HIS A 135 -28.00 -8.31 8.68
N GLU A 136 -28.96 -8.62 9.56
CA GLU A 136 -30.36 -8.91 9.19
C GLU A 136 -31.12 -7.69 8.65
N GLN A 137 -30.72 -6.47 9.05
CA GLN A 137 -31.24 -5.19 8.52
C GLN A 137 -30.62 -4.81 7.16
N TYR A 138 -29.51 -5.48 6.77
CA TYR A 138 -28.78 -5.27 5.52
C TYR A 138 -28.75 -6.51 4.63
N LYS A 139 -29.61 -7.49 4.89
CA LYS A 139 -30.01 -8.44 3.87
C LYS A 139 -30.94 -7.66 2.95
N PRO A 140 -30.53 -7.27 1.73
CA PRO A 140 -31.45 -6.55 0.87
C PRO A 140 -32.65 -7.47 0.63
N GLU A 141 -33.88 -7.03 0.92
CA GLU A 141 -35.11 -7.74 0.51
C GLU A 141 -35.13 -8.04 -1.00
N SER A 142 -34.27 -7.36 -1.77
CA SER A 142 -33.93 -7.72 -3.13
C SER A 142 -32.42 -7.76 -3.31
N GLN A 143 -31.85 -8.94 -3.54
CA GLN A 143 -30.79 -9.03 -4.52
C GLN A 143 -31.33 -8.30 -5.79
N THR A 144 -30.93 -7.04 -5.98
CA THR A 144 -31.56 -6.16 -6.98
C THR A 144 -31.15 -6.54 -8.40
N ARG A 145 -30.14 -7.41 -8.53
CA ARG A 145 -29.51 -7.77 -9.80
C ARG A 145 -29.66 -9.25 -10.09
N PRO A 146 -29.98 -9.62 -11.34
CA PRO A 146 -29.98 -11.01 -11.74
C PRO A 146 -28.58 -11.60 -11.52
N LEU A 147 -28.54 -12.83 -11.02
CA LEU A 147 -27.30 -13.60 -10.95
C LEU A 147 -26.70 -13.72 -12.35
N PRO A 148 -25.37 -13.85 -12.46
CA PRO A 148 -24.74 -14.15 -13.74
C PRO A 148 -25.34 -15.42 -14.38
N PRO A 149 -25.23 -15.59 -15.70
CA PRO A 149 -25.71 -16.78 -16.38
C PRO A 149 -25.23 -18.08 -15.71
N ARG A 150 -26.06 -19.12 -15.77
CA ARG A 150 -25.78 -20.45 -15.19
C ARG A 150 -25.48 -20.44 -13.69
N THR A 151 -25.95 -19.41 -12.97
CA THR A 151 -25.78 -19.29 -11.52
C THR A 151 -27.14 -19.21 -10.83
N GLU A 152 -27.35 -20.07 -9.84
CA GLU A 152 -28.50 -19.97 -8.93
C GLU A 152 -28.03 -20.00 -7.48
N PHE A 153 -28.89 -19.67 -6.53
CA PHE A 153 -28.53 -19.78 -5.11
C PHE A 153 -28.52 -21.24 -4.67
N LYS A 154 -27.53 -21.61 -3.87
CA LYS A 154 -27.41 -22.94 -3.27
C LYS A 154 -28.54 -23.13 -2.26
N ASN A 155 -29.22 -24.28 -2.31
CA ASN A 155 -30.14 -24.66 -1.24
C ASN A 155 -29.30 -25.01 0.01
N PRO A 156 -29.60 -24.46 1.20
CA PRO A 156 -28.84 -24.75 2.42
C PRO A 156 -28.73 -26.24 2.77
N ASN A 157 -29.67 -27.07 2.32
CA ASN A 157 -29.70 -28.53 2.56
C ASN A 157 -29.01 -29.34 1.46
N GLU A 158 -28.57 -28.70 0.37
CA GLU A 158 -27.85 -29.33 -0.74
C GLU A 158 -26.35 -29.22 -0.47
N ASP A 159 -25.65 -30.34 -0.30
CA ASP A 159 -24.19 -30.33 -0.31
C ASP A 159 -23.67 -30.79 -1.68
N LEU A 160 -22.89 -29.91 -2.32
CA LEU A 160 -22.34 -30.14 -3.65
C LEU A 160 -20.93 -30.71 -3.59
N ILE A 161 -20.32 -30.65 -2.40
CA ILE A 161 -18.95 -31.04 -2.11
C ILE A 161 -19.07 -32.06 -0.98
N SER A 162 -19.32 -33.33 -1.32
CA SER A 162 -19.84 -34.31 -0.37
C SER A 162 -18.80 -35.31 0.19
N ASP A 163 -17.55 -35.28 -0.29
CA ASP A 163 -16.49 -36.20 0.17
C ASP A 163 -15.21 -35.47 0.64
N ASP A 164 -14.36 -36.16 1.39
CA ASP A 164 -12.97 -35.73 1.68
C ASP A 164 -11.98 -36.36 0.66
N GLU A 165 -12.46 -37.23 -0.23
CA GLU A 165 -11.61 -38.00 -1.16
C GLU A 165 -11.16 -37.19 -2.38
N LYS A 166 -12.07 -36.40 -2.97
CA LYS A 166 -11.74 -35.57 -4.13
C LYS A 166 -10.93 -34.35 -3.70
N PRO A 167 -9.86 -33.99 -4.42
CA PRO A 167 -9.19 -32.73 -4.16
C PRO A 167 -10.09 -31.53 -4.51
N LEU A 168 -9.98 -30.45 -3.76
CA LEU A 168 -10.74 -29.21 -3.96
C LEU A 168 -9.85 -28.14 -4.61
N LEU A 169 -10.26 -27.63 -5.77
CA LEU A 169 -9.68 -26.44 -6.38
C LEU A 169 -10.48 -25.18 -6.00
N ILE A 170 -9.82 -24.23 -5.33
CA ILE A 170 -10.39 -22.92 -4.97
C ILE A 170 -9.79 -21.86 -5.89
N ILE A 171 -10.64 -21.10 -6.57
CA ILE A 171 -10.23 -20.15 -7.61
C ILE A 171 -10.58 -18.71 -7.24
N LEU A 172 -9.63 -17.79 -7.46
CA LEU A 172 -9.78 -16.34 -7.34
C LEU A 172 -9.81 -15.69 -8.72
N HIS A 173 -10.87 -14.93 -9.00
CA HIS A 173 -11.02 -14.21 -10.26
C HIS A 173 -10.23 -12.89 -10.31
N GLY A 174 -10.07 -12.33 -11.51
CA GLY A 174 -9.39 -11.05 -11.75
C GLY A 174 -10.23 -9.80 -11.42
N LEU A 175 -9.73 -8.62 -11.82
CA LEU A 175 -10.34 -7.32 -11.53
C LEU A 175 -11.80 -7.23 -12.01
N SER A 176 -12.71 -7.02 -11.08
CA SER A 176 -14.15 -6.77 -11.25
C SER A 176 -14.95 -7.89 -11.92
N GLY A 177 -14.38 -9.09 -12.00
CA GLY A 177 -15.00 -10.26 -12.63
C GLY A 177 -15.91 -11.08 -11.71
N GLY A 178 -15.84 -12.40 -11.84
CA GLY A 178 -16.59 -13.35 -11.01
C GLY A 178 -16.49 -14.78 -11.52
N SER A 179 -17.29 -15.69 -10.96
CA SER A 179 -17.34 -17.10 -11.41
C SER A 179 -17.76 -17.32 -12.87
N TYR A 180 -18.35 -16.32 -13.52
CA TYR A 180 -18.74 -16.40 -14.93
C TYR A 180 -17.59 -16.18 -15.92
N GLU A 181 -16.41 -15.78 -15.45
CA GLU A 181 -15.28 -15.44 -16.31
C GLU A 181 -14.80 -16.64 -17.14
N ALA A 182 -14.56 -16.42 -18.44
CA ALA A 182 -14.30 -17.52 -19.39
C ALA A 182 -12.99 -18.26 -19.12
N TYR A 183 -11.94 -17.54 -18.68
CA TYR A 183 -10.63 -18.13 -18.43
C TYR A 183 -10.63 -19.12 -17.24
N LEU A 184 -11.47 -18.89 -16.23
CA LEU A 184 -11.60 -19.80 -15.09
C LEU A 184 -12.62 -20.91 -15.38
N ARG A 185 -13.70 -20.63 -16.13
CA ARG A 185 -14.63 -21.68 -16.59
C ARG A 185 -13.92 -22.72 -17.44
N ALA A 186 -13.00 -22.32 -18.30
CA ALA A 186 -12.20 -23.24 -19.12
C ALA A 186 -11.40 -24.24 -18.27
N VAL A 187 -10.90 -23.83 -17.10
CA VAL A 187 -10.21 -24.73 -16.18
C VAL A 187 -11.21 -25.61 -15.41
N ILE A 188 -12.29 -25.02 -14.89
CA ILE A 188 -13.28 -25.75 -14.10
C ILE A 188 -13.94 -26.86 -14.93
N ASP A 189 -14.41 -26.52 -16.14
CA ASP A 189 -15.05 -27.45 -17.07
C ASP A 189 -14.17 -28.68 -17.36
N LYS A 190 -12.84 -28.48 -17.40
CA LYS A 190 -11.88 -29.55 -17.62
C LYS A 190 -11.59 -30.35 -16.36
N ILE A 191 -11.36 -29.69 -15.21
CA ILE A 191 -10.79 -30.31 -14.02
C ILE A 191 -11.82 -31.12 -13.20
N ILE A 192 -13.11 -30.80 -13.31
CA ILE A 192 -14.17 -31.53 -12.61
C ILE A 192 -14.50 -32.87 -13.30
N GLU A 193 -14.18 -32.98 -14.59
CA GLU A 193 -14.44 -34.17 -15.40
C GLU A 193 -13.29 -35.20 -15.32
N PRO A 194 -13.55 -36.48 -15.62
CA PRO A 194 -12.51 -37.47 -15.78
C PRO A 194 -11.46 -37.06 -16.83
N PRO A 195 -10.16 -37.34 -16.60
CA PRO A 195 -9.59 -38.15 -15.51
C PRO A 195 -9.13 -37.34 -14.28
N PHE A 196 -9.52 -36.06 -14.16
CA PHE A 196 -8.99 -35.19 -13.12
C PHE A 196 -9.84 -35.22 -11.84
N GLU A 197 -11.17 -35.13 -11.99
CA GLU A 197 -12.15 -35.36 -10.91
C GLU A 197 -11.95 -34.51 -9.63
N PHE A 198 -11.65 -33.22 -9.79
CA PHE A 198 -11.58 -32.27 -8.68
C PHE A 198 -12.97 -31.70 -8.36
N ASP A 199 -13.21 -31.37 -7.10
CA ASP A 199 -14.25 -30.40 -6.76
C ASP A 199 -13.75 -28.98 -7.02
N ALA A 200 -14.66 -28.06 -7.36
CA ALA A 200 -14.30 -26.69 -7.66
C ALA A 200 -15.14 -25.67 -6.86
N MET A 201 -14.47 -24.64 -6.35
CA MET A 201 -15.07 -23.51 -5.66
C MET A 201 -14.48 -22.20 -6.19
N VAL A 202 -15.31 -21.20 -6.42
CA VAL A 202 -14.85 -19.85 -6.80
C VAL A 202 -15.19 -18.87 -5.69
N ILE A 203 -14.17 -18.18 -5.16
CA ILE A 203 -14.39 -17.07 -4.23
C ILE A 203 -14.70 -15.83 -5.07
N ASN A 204 -15.95 -15.38 -5.01
CA ASN A 204 -16.33 -14.09 -5.59
C ASN A 204 -15.94 -12.99 -4.62
N SER A 205 -15.11 -12.07 -5.10
CA SER A 205 -14.68 -10.91 -4.32
C SER A 205 -15.86 -10.00 -3.99
N ARG A 206 -15.77 -9.25 -2.88
CA ARG A 206 -16.88 -8.42 -2.39
C ARG A 206 -17.37 -7.43 -3.45
N GLY A 207 -18.67 -7.47 -3.74
CA GLY A 207 -19.36 -6.61 -4.70
C GLY A 207 -19.32 -7.10 -6.15
N CYS A 208 -18.52 -8.12 -6.44
CA CYS A 208 -18.37 -8.70 -7.77
C CYS A 208 -19.47 -9.73 -8.07
N ALA A 209 -19.43 -10.29 -9.28
CA ALA A 209 -20.37 -11.34 -9.70
C ALA A 209 -21.87 -10.99 -9.58
N ASN A 210 -22.22 -9.72 -9.81
CA ASN A 210 -23.56 -9.13 -9.64
C ASN A 210 -24.15 -9.29 -8.24
N HIS A 211 -23.34 -9.52 -7.20
CA HIS A 211 -23.85 -9.59 -5.83
C HIS A 211 -23.72 -8.26 -5.11
N THR A 212 -24.77 -7.88 -4.39
CA THR A 212 -24.77 -6.75 -3.47
C THR A 212 -23.87 -7.04 -2.26
N ILE A 213 -23.02 -6.10 -1.88
CA ILE A 213 -22.20 -6.25 -0.66
C ILE A 213 -23.08 -6.33 0.58
N THR A 214 -22.68 -7.13 1.57
CA THR A 214 -23.37 -7.29 2.87
C THR A 214 -22.60 -6.64 4.03
N SER A 215 -21.43 -6.10 3.74
CA SER A 215 -20.62 -5.23 4.60
C SER A 215 -20.11 -4.04 3.78
N PRO A 216 -19.80 -2.88 4.39
CA PRO A 216 -19.37 -1.66 3.68
C PRO A 216 -17.92 -1.76 3.14
N GLN A 217 -17.52 -2.92 2.62
CA GLN A 217 -16.17 -3.23 2.18
C GLN A 217 -16.20 -3.81 0.76
N LEU A 218 -15.32 -3.30 -0.12
CA LEU A 218 -14.99 -3.93 -1.40
C LEU A 218 -13.79 -4.88 -1.23
N TYR A 219 -12.98 -5.04 -2.27
CA TYR A 219 -11.77 -5.84 -2.25
C TYR A 219 -10.66 -5.12 -3.03
N ASN A 220 -9.41 -5.53 -2.83
CA ASN A 220 -8.26 -5.04 -3.58
C ASN A 220 -7.15 -6.11 -3.61
N GLY A 221 -6.00 -5.83 -4.25
CA GLY A 221 -4.90 -6.79 -4.40
C GLY A 221 -4.21 -7.24 -3.10
N LEU A 222 -4.41 -6.51 -2.01
CA LEU A 222 -3.89 -6.80 -0.68
C LEU A 222 -4.96 -7.43 0.25
N TRP A 223 -6.22 -7.52 -0.19
CA TRP A 223 -7.33 -8.05 0.62
C TRP A 223 -7.33 -9.58 0.65
N THR A 224 -6.61 -10.16 1.62
CA THR A 224 -6.44 -11.62 1.77
C THR A 224 -7.41 -12.25 2.78
N ASN A 225 -8.18 -11.43 3.51
CA ASN A 225 -9.02 -11.91 4.62
C ASN A 225 -10.13 -12.86 4.17
N ASP A 226 -10.75 -12.61 3.01
CA ASP A 226 -11.82 -13.48 2.51
C ASP A 226 -11.27 -14.88 2.19
N VAL A 227 -10.09 -14.96 1.58
CA VAL A 227 -9.40 -16.25 1.32
C VAL A 227 -9.07 -16.94 2.63
N ARG A 228 -8.52 -16.19 3.59
CA ARG A 228 -8.16 -16.70 4.92
C ARG A 228 -9.39 -17.28 5.64
N TYR A 229 -10.53 -16.59 5.61
CA TYR A 229 -11.77 -17.06 6.22
C TYR A 229 -12.31 -18.32 5.55
N VAL A 230 -12.34 -18.35 4.20
CA VAL A 230 -12.79 -19.55 3.48
C VAL A 230 -11.93 -20.76 3.84
N ILE A 231 -10.60 -20.62 3.87
CA ILE A 231 -9.72 -21.74 4.21
C ILE A 231 -9.87 -22.16 5.68
N ASN A 232 -9.74 -21.20 6.60
CA ASN A 232 -9.60 -21.50 8.03
C ASN A 232 -10.93 -21.76 8.75
N GLU A 233 -12.05 -21.27 8.21
CA GLU A 233 -13.36 -21.33 8.88
C GLU A 233 -14.41 -22.12 8.10
N ILE A 234 -14.32 -22.17 6.78
CA ILE A 234 -15.27 -22.92 5.95
C ILE A 234 -14.71 -24.28 5.59
N VAL A 235 -13.59 -24.31 4.88
CA VAL A 235 -13.02 -25.55 4.31
C VAL A 235 -12.49 -26.45 5.42
N SER A 236 -11.69 -25.93 6.34
CA SER A 236 -11.11 -26.71 7.44
C SER A 236 -12.17 -27.36 8.35
N LYS A 237 -13.33 -26.74 8.51
CA LYS A 237 -14.41 -27.20 9.40
C LYS A 237 -15.37 -28.15 8.69
N ARG A 238 -15.70 -27.88 7.42
CA ARG A 238 -16.62 -28.72 6.64
C ARG A 238 -15.94 -29.97 6.09
N TRP A 239 -14.69 -29.83 5.64
CA TRP A 239 -13.91 -30.90 5.01
C TRP A 239 -12.47 -30.94 5.54
N PRO A 240 -12.25 -31.46 6.77
CA PRO A 240 -10.96 -31.37 7.46
C PRO A 240 -9.82 -32.15 6.78
N GLN A 241 -10.12 -33.23 6.04
CA GLN A 241 -9.10 -34.04 5.37
C GLN A 241 -8.92 -33.67 3.90
N LYS A 242 -9.76 -32.77 3.38
CA LYS A 242 -9.72 -32.37 1.98
C LYS A 242 -8.41 -31.74 1.59
N ARG A 243 -7.86 -32.19 0.46
CA ARG A 243 -6.64 -31.65 -0.15
C ARG A 243 -7.02 -30.45 -1.01
N VAL A 244 -6.51 -29.29 -0.64
CA VAL A 244 -6.89 -28.00 -1.23
C VAL A 244 -5.81 -27.51 -2.19
N PHE A 245 -6.24 -27.02 -3.34
CA PHE A 245 -5.41 -26.36 -4.32
C PHE A 245 -5.95 -24.95 -4.57
N LEU A 246 -5.05 -23.98 -4.69
CA LEU A 246 -5.44 -22.59 -4.94
C LEU A 246 -5.06 -22.17 -6.35
N MET A 247 -5.95 -21.43 -7.03
CA MET A 247 -5.63 -20.83 -8.32
C MET A 247 -6.09 -19.39 -8.36
N GLY A 248 -5.25 -18.51 -8.89
CA GLY A 248 -5.60 -17.10 -9.04
C GLY A 248 -5.29 -16.61 -10.45
N PHE A 249 -6.16 -15.74 -10.95
CA PHE A 249 -6.01 -15.09 -12.25
C PHE A 249 -5.89 -13.58 -12.08
N SER A 250 -4.89 -12.96 -12.73
CA SER A 250 -4.69 -11.50 -12.71
C SER A 250 -4.68 -10.96 -11.27
N LEU A 251 -5.53 -10.00 -10.90
CA LEU A 251 -5.62 -9.50 -9.52
C LEU A 251 -5.88 -10.62 -8.49
N GLY A 252 -6.65 -11.65 -8.83
CA GLY A 252 -6.84 -12.84 -7.98
C GLY A 252 -5.56 -13.63 -7.77
N ALA A 253 -4.65 -13.66 -8.74
CA ALA A 253 -3.31 -14.24 -8.58
C ALA A 253 -2.47 -13.42 -7.58
N ALA A 254 -2.59 -12.09 -7.61
CA ALA A 254 -1.93 -11.22 -6.65
C ALA A 254 -2.45 -11.41 -5.23
N ILE A 255 -3.78 -11.51 -5.06
CA ILE A 255 -4.40 -11.82 -3.75
C ILE A 255 -3.93 -13.18 -3.22
N LEU A 256 -3.90 -14.21 -4.08
CA LEU A 256 -3.41 -15.55 -3.73
C LEU A 256 -1.94 -15.50 -3.28
N ALA A 257 -1.07 -14.84 -4.06
CA ALA A 257 0.35 -14.75 -3.77
C ALA A 257 0.62 -13.96 -2.48
N ASN A 258 -0.11 -12.85 -2.28
CA ASN A 258 -0.07 -12.11 -1.03
C ASN A 258 -0.55 -12.95 0.16
N TYR A 259 -1.65 -13.71 0.01
CA TYR A 259 -2.15 -14.60 1.06
C TYR A 259 -1.10 -15.64 1.43
N LEU A 260 -0.55 -16.39 0.47
CA LEU A 260 0.44 -17.42 0.76
C LEU A 260 1.76 -16.85 1.29
N GLY A 261 2.18 -15.68 0.82
CA GLY A 261 3.36 -14.99 1.34
C GLY A 261 3.14 -14.39 2.75
N GLN A 262 1.90 -14.03 3.09
CA GLN A 262 1.51 -13.61 4.44
C GLN A 262 1.44 -14.82 5.39
N GLU A 263 0.83 -15.93 4.99
CA GLU A 263 0.76 -17.11 5.87
C GLU A 263 2.14 -17.77 6.04
N GLY A 264 2.94 -17.79 4.99
CA GLY A 264 4.27 -18.39 5.00
C GLY A 264 4.26 -19.82 5.54
N ALA A 265 5.08 -20.10 6.55
CA ALA A 265 5.14 -21.42 7.19
C ALA A 265 3.83 -21.85 7.89
N HIS A 266 2.94 -20.90 8.19
CA HIS A 266 1.68 -21.11 8.89
C HIS A 266 0.49 -21.31 7.94
N ALA A 267 0.73 -21.33 6.63
CA ALA A 267 -0.28 -21.68 5.65
C ALA A 267 -0.90 -23.04 6.00
N SER A 268 -2.23 -23.15 5.83
CA SER A 268 -2.97 -24.35 6.19
C SER A 268 -2.34 -25.60 5.57
N PRO A 269 -2.12 -26.68 6.35
CA PRO A 269 -1.52 -27.92 5.84
C PRO A 269 -2.41 -28.63 4.82
N GLN A 270 -3.69 -28.25 4.71
CA GLN A 270 -4.59 -28.72 3.67
C GLN A 270 -4.22 -28.18 2.29
N ILE A 271 -3.52 -27.05 2.20
CA ILE A 271 -3.11 -26.46 0.92
C ILE A 271 -1.88 -27.22 0.39
N LYS A 272 -2.07 -27.96 -0.71
CA LYS A 272 -1.07 -28.86 -1.30
C LYS A 272 -0.34 -28.26 -2.50
N GLY A 273 -0.94 -27.25 -3.14
CA GLY A 273 -0.32 -26.55 -4.25
C GLY A 273 -1.11 -25.34 -4.68
N SER A 274 -0.48 -24.49 -5.50
CA SER A 274 -1.10 -23.29 -6.02
C SER A 274 -0.61 -22.93 -7.42
N VAL A 275 -1.45 -22.21 -8.18
CA VAL A 275 -1.13 -21.72 -9.51
C VAL A 275 -1.52 -20.24 -9.64
N ALA A 276 -0.56 -19.40 -10.04
CA ALA A 276 -0.76 -17.98 -10.27
C ALA A 276 -0.62 -17.66 -11.76
N ILE A 277 -1.71 -17.21 -12.42
CA ILE A 277 -1.75 -16.98 -13.87
C ILE A 277 -1.92 -15.49 -14.16
N GLY A 278 -0.99 -14.92 -14.94
CA GLY A 278 -1.02 -13.51 -15.35
C GLY A 278 -0.97 -12.53 -14.17
N CYS A 279 -0.22 -12.88 -13.11
CA CYS A 279 -0.15 -12.09 -11.89
C CYS A 279 0.58 -10.75 -12.10
N PRO A 280 0.01 -9.61 -11.68
CA PRO A 280 0.76 -8.37 -11.52
C PRO A 280 1.69 -8.48 -10.31
N TRP A 281 2.97 -8.79 -10.52
CA TRP A 281 3.94 -9.01 -9.43
C TRP A 281 4.41 -7.72 -8.76
N ASP A 282 4.56 -6.66 -9.55
CA ASP A 282 4.87 -5.31 -9.09
C ASP A 282 3.82 -4.34 -9.63
N PHE A 283 2.96 -3.83 -8.75
CA PHE A 283 1.88 -2.91 -9.11
C PHE A 283 2.45 -1.53 -9.47
N VAL A 284 3.60 -1.14 -8.91
CA VAL A 284 4.24 0.13 -9.23
C VAL A 284 4.73 0.09 -10.68
N ASP A 285 5.55 -0.91 -11.01
CA ASP A 285 6.07 -1.08 -12.37
C ASP A 285 4.93 -1.36 -13.38
N GLY A 286 3.98 -2.22 -13.02
CA GLY A 286 2.80 -2.50 -13.85
C GLY A 286 1.98 -1.24 -14.14
N SER A 287 1.83 -0.35 -13.15
CA SER A 287 1.15 0.94 -13.33
C SER A 287 1.90 1.87 -14.28
N PHE A 288 3.24 1.86 -14.24
CA PHE A 288 4.06 2.60 -15.22
C PHE A 288 3.92 2.02 -16.61
N GLN A 289 4.11 0.72 -16.78
CA GLN A 289 4.05 0.04 -18.08
C GLN A 289 2.67 0.20 -18.75
N LEU A 290 1.59 0.11 -17.97
CA LEU A 290 0.24 0.34 -18.47
C LEU A 290 0.07 1.75 -19.04
N ARG A 291 0.75 2.75 -18.47
CA ARG A 291 0.71 4.15 -18.94
C ARG A 291 1.70 4.46 -20.06
N GLU A 292 2.79 3.71 -20.17
CA GLU A 292 3.82 3.92 -21.21
C GLU A 292 3.32 3.54 -22.61
N SER A 293 2.50 2.49 -22.72
CA SER A 293 1.94 2.08 -24.01
C SER A 293 0.70 2.89 -24.40
N VAL A 294 0.58 3.27 -25.67
CA VAL A 294 -0.60 4.01 -26.19
C VAL A 294 -1.89 3.23 -25.93
N ILE A 295 -1.89 1.92 -26.22
CA ILE A 295 -3.07 1.06 -25.99
C ILE A 295 -3.36 0.93 -24.49
N GLY A 296 -2.34 0.74 -23.65
CA GLY A 296 -2.52 0.68 -22.20
C GLY A 296 -3.09 1.96 -21.62
N HIS A 297 -2.57 3.12 -22.04
CA HIS A 297 -2.98 4.43 -21.56
C HIS A 297 -4.39 4.80 -22.01
N TYR A 298 -4.73 4.61 -23.29
CA TYR A 298 -6.00 5.09 -23.84
C TYR A 298 -7.12 4.04 -23.84
N ILE A 299 -6.82 2.75 -23.69
CA ILE A 299 -7.82 1.67 -23.74
C ILE A 299 -7.88 0.90 -22.42
N TYR A 300 -6.79 0.27 -21.99
CA TYR A 300 -6.85 -0.65 -20.85
C TYR A 300 -7.07 0.06 -19.52
N SER A 301 -6.25 1.06 -19.19
CA SER A 301 -6.35 1.81 -17.93
C SER A 301 -7.73 2.49 -17.76
N PRO A 302 -8.29 3.18 -18.77
CA PRO A 302 -9.64 3.74 -18.69
C PRO A 302 -10.73 2.68 -18.56
N THR A 303 -10.59 1.54 -19.24
CA THR A 303 -11.57 0.44 -19.14
C THR A 303 -11.60 -0.14 -17.73
N MET A 304 -10.43 -0.37 -17.13
CA MET A 304 -10.30 -0.86 -15.75
C MET A 304 -10.88 0.15 -14.75
N ALA A 305 -10.55 1.43 -14.89
CA ALA A 305 -11.11 2.50 -14.06
C ALA A 305 -12.64 2.54 -14.15
N ASN A 306 -13.20 2.46 -15.35
CA ASN A 306 -14.65 2.44 -15.56
C ASN A 306 -15.31 1.21 -14.93
N ASN A 307 -14.70 0.03 -15.03
CA ASN A 307 -15.24 -1.17 -14.39
C ASN A 307 -15.27 -1.05 -12.86
N LEU A 308 -14.22 -0.47 -12.26
CA LEU A 308 -14.17 -0.19 -10.84
C LEU A 308 -15.15 0.92 -10.42
N LEU A 309 -15.32 1.97 -11.23
CA LEU A 309 -16.35 2.99 -11.02
C LEU A 309 -17.76 2.39 -11.10
N LYS A 310 -18.02 1.47 -12.03
CA LYS A 310 -19.29 0.75 -12.09
C LYS A 310 -19.52 -0.07 -10.83
N LEU A 311 -18.48 -0.75 -10.34
CA LEU A 311 -18.55 -1.52 -9.09
C LEU A 311 -18.85 -0.60 -7.89
N LEU A 312 -18.15 0.52 -7.76
CA LEU A 312 -18.37 1.50 -6.70
C LEU A 312 -19.77 2.12 -6.77
N ASN A 313 -20.20 2.58 -7.95
CA ASN A 313 -21.54 3.11 -8.17
C ASN A 313 -22.64 2.09 -7.88
N SER A 314 -22.34 0.81 -8.07
CA SER A 314 -23.28 -0.28 -7.81
C SER A 314 -23.58 -0.47 -6.34
N HIS A 315 -22.63 -0.14 -5.47
CA HIS A 315 -22.69 -0.42 -4.04
C HIS A 315 -22.62 0.83 -3.17
N HIS A 316 -22.63 2.02 -3.77
CA HIS A 316 -22.40 3.30 -3.09
C HIS A 316 -23.26 3.54 -1.85
N ILE A 317 -24.53 3.09 -1.86
CA ILE A 317 -25.45 3.21 -0.73
C ILE A 317 -24.94 2.42 0.48
N LEU A 318 -24.42 1.22 0.24
CA LEU A 318 -24.02 0.27 1.27
C LEU A 318 -22.58 0.47 1.73
N LEU A 319 -21.74 1.13 0.94
CA LEU A 319 -20.39 1.50 1.36
C LEU A 319 -20.41 2.52 2.50
N ALA A 320 -21.51 3.28 2.66
CA ALA A 320 -21.71 4.25 3.73
C ALA A 320 -20.49 5.17 4.01
N ASN A 321 -19.71 5.44 2.97
CA ASN A 321 -18.41 6.11 3.04
C ASN A 321 -18.53 7.54 2.50
N ASP A 322 -18.02 8.52 3.23
CA ASP A 322 -18.18 9.93 2.88
C ASP A 322 -17.46 10.32 1.59
N LEU A 323 -16.35 9.65 1.23
CA LEU A 323 -15.68 9.83 -0.07
C LEU A 323 -16.60 9.44 -1.23
N VAL A 324 -17.34 8.34 -1.05
CA VAL A 324 -18.28 7.83 -2.04
C VAL A 324 -19.49 8.76 -2.15
N LYS A 325 -19.99 9.30 -1.03
CA LYS A 325 -21.07 10.31 -1.04
C LYS A 325 -20.65 11.58 -1.75
N GLN A 326 -19.49 12.14 -1.39
CA GLN A 326 -18.94 13.36 -2.01
C GLN A 326 -18.75 13.19 -3.53
N TYR A 327 -18.24 12.04 -3.97
CA TYR A 327 -18.14 11.75 -5.41
C TYR A 327 -19.49 11.65 -6.10
N LYS A 328 -20.53 11.17 -5.41
CA LYS A 328 -21.89 11.09 -5.98
C LYS A 328 -22.56 12.47 -6.07
N GLU A 329 -22.26 13.37 -5.15
CA GLU A 329 -22.76 14.76 -5.16
C GLU A 329 -22.08 15.59 -6.25
N ASP A 330 -20.77 15.45 -6.41
CA ASP A 330 -20.01 16.09 -7.48
C ASP A 330 -18.99 15.14 -8.13
N PRO A 331 -19.39 14.40 -9.18
CA PRO A 331 -18.48 13.53 -9.91
C PRO A 331 -17.36 14.28 -10.64
N THR A 332 -17.50 15.60 -10.85
CA THR A 332 -16.48 16.42 -11.53
C THR A 332 -15.34 16.84 -10.61
N ARG A 333 -15.56 16.77 -9.29
CA ARG A 333 -14.55 17.06 -8.25
C ARG A 333 -13.31 16.18 -8.38
N ASN A 334 -13.50 14.93 -8.80
CA ASN A 334 -12.43 13.95 -9.00
C ASN A 334 -12.50 13.45 -10.45
N GLU A 335 -11.67 13.99 -11.35
CA GLU A 335 -11.58 13.45 -12.72
C GLU A 335 -10.94 12.05 -12.72
N ILE A 336 -11.77 11.01 -12.58
CA ILE A 336 -11.33 9.61 -12.59
C ILE A 336 -11.44 9.04 -13.99
N LYS A 337 -10.33 9.13 -14.74
CA LYS A 337 -10.21 8.62 -16.11
C LYS A 337 -9.33 7.37 -16.18
N PHE A 338 -8.41 7.19 -15.23
CA PHE A 338 -7.39 6.16 -15.24
C PHE A 338 -7.37 5.33 -13.96
N LEU A 339 -6.85 4.10 -14.04
CA LEU A 339 -6.82 3.16 -12.92
C LEU A 339 -6.12 3.75 -11.69
N LYS A 340 -4.95 4.37 -11.86
CA LYS A 340 -4.21 5.00 -10.75
C LYS A 340 -5.00 6.11 -10.05
N GLN A 341 -5.85 6.85 -10.76
CA GLN A 341 -6.69 7.87 -10.15
C GLN A 341 -7.81 7.24 -9.33
N PHE A 342 -8.46 6.20 -9.84
CA PHE A 342 -9.44 5.44 -9.07
C PHE A 342 -8.81 4.88 -7.79
N ASP A 343 -7.63 4.27 -7.92
CA ASP A 343 -6.94 3.68 -6.78
C ASP A 343 -6.52 4.75 -5.77
N ASN A 344 -6.17 5.96 -6.22
CA ASN A 344 -5.80 7.06 -5.33
C ASN A 344 -6.99 7.60 -4.56
N GLU A 345 -8.13 7.77 -5.25
CA GLU A 345 -9.30 8.39 -4.65
C GLU A 345 -10.16 7.43 -3.83
N PHE A 346 -10.16 6.14 -4.18
CA PHE A 346 -11.02 5.16 -3.54
C PHE A 346 -10.25 3.98 -2.95
N THR A 347 -9.53 3.20 -3.77
CA THR A 347 -8.93 1.94 -3.29
C THR A 347 -7.97 2.14 -2.12
N ALA A 348 -7.08 3.14 -2.18
CA ALA A 348 -6.15 3.43 -1.11
C ALA A 348 -6.89 3.90 0.15
N LYS A 349 -7.69 4.96 0.03
CA LYS A 349 -8.38 5.60 1.15
C LYS A 349 -9.39 4.68 1.85
N MET A 350 -10.17 3.90 1.09
CA MET A 350 -11.14 2.94 1.64
C MET A 350 -10.50 1.78 2.42
N PHE A 351 -9.19 1.58 2.25
CA PHE A 351 -8.43 0.55 2.94
C PHE A 351 -7.35 1.15 3.85
N GLY A 352 -7.48 2.42 4.25
CA GLY A 352 -6.58 3.07 5.22
C GLY A 352 -5.17 3.29 4.69
N LEU A 353 -5.02 3.58 3.39
CA LEU A 353 -3.75 3.89 2.75
C LEU A 353 -3.80 5.31 2.18
N ASN A 354 -2.65 6.01 2.20
CA ASN A 354 -2.59 7.43 1.90
C ASN A 354 -2.72 7.74 0.40
N SER A 355 -2.26 6.83 -0.47
CA SER A 355 -2.21 7.07 -1.91
C SER A 355 -2.19 5.79 -2.73
N ALA A 356 -2.44 5.92 -4.04
CA ALA A 356 -2.28 4.80 -4.96
C ALA A 356 -0.85 4.23 -4.96
N ASP A 357 0.18 5.07 -4.80
CA ASP A 357 1.57 4.60 -4.79
C ASP A 357 1.89 3.80 -3.53
N GLU A 358 1.34 4.19 -2.38
CA GLU A 358 1.42 3.37 -1.16
C GLU A 358 0.68 2.04 -1.35
N TYR A 359 -0.54 2.07 -1.89
CA TYR A 359 -1.29 0.86 -2.21
C TYR A 359 -0.52 -0.05 -3.16
N TYR A 360 0.04 0.47 -4.25
CA TYR A 360 0.80 -0.31 -5.21
C TYR A 360 2.04 -0.93 -4.59
N ARG A 361 2.78 -0.16 -3.78
CA ARG A 361 3.91 -0.72 -3.05
C ARG A 361 3.43 -1.85 -2.13
N LYS A 362 2.48 -1.62 -1.24
CA LYS A 362 2.06 -2.64 -0.27
C LYS A 362 1.37 -3.84 -0.91
N ALA A 363 0.61 -3.65 -1.98
CA ALA A 363 -0.13 -4.72 -2.65
C ALA A 363 0.72 -5.57 -3.60
N SER A 364 1.95 -5.16 -3.94
CA SER A 364 2.83 -5.89 -4.86
C SER A 364 3.24 -7.25 -4.28
N PRO A 365 2.81 -8.38 -4.87
CA PRO A 365 3.09 -9.71 -4.31
C PRO A 365 4.57 -10.11 -4.33
N ILE A 366 5.38 -9.49 -5.20
CA ILE A 366 6.82 -9.76 -5.28
C ILE A 366 7.52 -9.58 -3.92
N GLN A 367 7.02 -8.65 -3.09
CA GLN A 367 7.57 -8.36 -1.75
C GLN A 367 7.40 -9.52 -0.76
N ARG A 368 6.49 -10.45 -1.04
CA ARG A 368 6.14 -11.56 -0.14
C ARG A 368 6.41 -12.92 -0.75
N LEU A 369 6.84 -12.98 -2.02
CA LEU A 369 7.03 -14.23 -2.74
C LEU A 369 8.07 -15.15 -2.08
N LEU A 370 9.12 -14.58 -1.51
CA LEU A 370 10.13 -15.34 -0.76
C LEU A 370 9.57 -16.02 0.50
N ASN A 371 8.46 -15.53 1.07
CA ASN A 371 7.84 -16.13 2.26
C ASN A 371 6.93 -17.33 1.93
N VAL A 372 6.58 -17.56 0.66
CA VAL A 372 5.70 -18.68 0.27
C VAL A 372 6.31 -20.03 0.66
N ARG A 373 5.53 -20.88 1.36
CA ARG A 373 5.90 -22.26 1.79
C ARG A 373 4.91 -23.32 1.31
N VAL A 374 4.17 -23.01 0.25
CA VAL A 374 3.28 -23.93 -0.46
C VAL A 374 3.79 -24.04 -1.89
N PRO A 375 3.85 -25.25 -2.49
CA PRO A 375 4.20 -25.43 -3.90
C PRO A 375 3.42 -24.47 -4.79
N MET A 376 4.11 -23.61 -5.54
CA MET A 376 3.50 -22.60 -6.38
C MET A 376 4.10 -22.63 -7.78
N VAL A 377 3.24 -22.70 -8.80
CA VAL A 377 3.63 -22.52 -10.20
C VAL A 377 3.06 -21.20 -10.74
N ILE A 378 3.95 -20.36 -11.24
CA ILE A 378 3.62 -19.08 -11.85
C ILE A 378 3.60 -19.26 -13.36
N LEU A 379 2.53 -18.84 -14.02
CA LEU A 379 2.43 -18.81 -15.48
C LEU A 379 2.22 -17.38 -15.97
N SER A 380 3.17 -16.87 -16.75
CA SER A 380 3.15 -15.51 -17.29
C SER A 380 3.53 -15.47 -18.77
N SER A 381 3.00 -14.50 -19.52
CA SER A 381 3.40 -14.28 -20.91
C SER A 381 4.34 -13.09 -21.00
N LEU A 382 5.40 -13.21 -21.79
CA LEU A 382 6.37 -12.13 -22.00
C LEU A 382 5.79 -10.94 -22.77
N ASP A 383 4.75 -11.19 -23.57
CA ASP A 383 4.02 -10.20 -24.36
C ASP A 383 2.71 -9.72 -23.69
N ASP A 384 2.50 -10.00 -22.41
CA ASP A 384 1.32 -9.54 -21.67
C ASP A 384 1.28 -8.00 -21.62
N PRO A 385 0.28 -7.35 -22.23
CA PRO A 385 0.25 -5.89 -22.33
C PRO A 385 -0.38 -5.21 -21.12
N VAL A 386 -0.86 -5.97 -20.13
CA VAL A 386 -1.51 -5.47 -18.92
C VAL A 386 -0.55 -5.47 -17.75
N VAL A 387 0.07 -6.62 -17.45
CA VAL A 387 0.98 -6.75 -16.29
C VAL A 387 2.45 -6.69 -16.68
N GLY A 388 2.75 -6.93 -17.95
CA GLY A 388 4.11 -6.85 -18.46
C GLY A 388 5.04 -7.97 -18.04
N SER A 389 6.27 -7.89 -18.54
CA SER A 389 7.32 -8.88 -18.30
C SER A 389 8.53 -8.34 -17.53
N ARG A 390 8.65 -7.02 -17.37
CA ARG A 390 9.79 -6.38 -16.68
C ARG A 390 9.89 -6.75 -15.21
N SER A 391 8.74 -6.90 -14.55
CA SER A 391 8.62 -7.18 -13.11
C SER A 391 8.43 -8.66 -12.78
N LEU A 392 8.73 -9.57 -13.73
CA LEU A 392 8.66 -11.00 -13.44
C LEU A 392 9.71 -11.39 -12.38
N PRO A 393 9.33 -12.19 -11.37
CA PRO A 393 10.13 -12.39 -10.16
C PRO A 393 11.20 -13.47 -10.34
N TYR A 394 12.06 -13.34 -11.35
CA TYR A 394 13.09 -14.33 -11.67
C TYR A 394 14.07 -14.55 -10.50
N SER A 395 14.46 -13.47 -9.83
CA SER A 395 15.40 -13.51 -8.70
C SER A 395 14.78 -14.23 -7.50
N GLU A 396 13.54 -13.90 -7.16
CA GLU A 396 12.83 -14.49 -6.03
C GLU A 396 12.54 -15.97 -6.26
N VAL A 397 12.17 -16.36 -7.49
CA VAL A 397 11.96 -17.76 -7.88
C VAL A 397 13.26 -18.57 -7.76
N ASN A 398 14.40 -18.00 -8.16
CA ASN A 398 15.69 -18.68 -8.03
C ASN A 398 16.08 -18.94 -6.57
N LEU A 399 15.59 -18.12 -5.64
CA LEU A 399 15.87 -18.21 -4.20
C LEU A 399 14.84 -19.03 -3.43
N ASN A 400 13.58 -19.09 -3.86
CA ASN A 400 12.52 -19.79 -3.15
C ASN A 400 12.30 -21.22 -3.70
N PRO A 401 12.60 -22.28 -2.91
CA PRO A 401 12.48 -23.67 -3.35
C PRO A 401 11.04 -24.11 -3.65
N TYR A 402 10.03 -23.41 -3.13
CA TYR A 402 8.61 -23.73 -3.32
C TYR A 402 8.03 -23.20 -4.63
N VAL A 403 8.73 -22.30 -5.31
CA VAL A 403 8.16 -21.53 -6.43
C VAL A 403 8.86 -21.92 -7.73
N SER A 404 8.07 -22.09 -8.78
CA SER A 404 8.55 -22.29 -10.16
C SER A 404 7.86 -21.30 -11.09
N LEU A 405 8.60 -20.73 -12.04
CA LEU A 405 8.08 -19.77 -13.01
C LEU A 405 8.14 -20.36 -14.42
N ILE A 406 7.02 -20.29 -15.12
CA ILE A 406 6.87 -20.67 -16.52
C ILE A 406 6.49 -19.41 -17.28
N THR A 407 7.29 -19.09 -18.29
CA THR A 407 7.06 -17.97 -19.19
C THR A 407 6.85 -18.45 -20.61
N THR A 408 5.93 -17.81 -21.33
CA THR A 408 5.73 -18.03 -22.76
C THR A 408 6.08 -16.79 -23.56
N SER A 409 6.59 -16.94 -24.77
CA SER A 409 6.87 -15.78 -25.64
C SER A 409 5.59 -15.05 -26.07
N VAL A 410 4.49 -15.78 -26.28
CA VAL A 410 3.18 -15.24 -26.69
C VAL A 410 2.05 -15.88 -25.88
N GLY A 411 1.10 -15.05 -25.48
CA GLY A 411 -0.07 -15.46 -24.71
C GLY A 411 -1.01 -14.31 -24.36
N GLY A 412 -0.51 -13.07 -24.32
CA GLY A 412 -1.26 -11.91 -23.84
C GLY A 412 -1.74 -12.06 -22.39
N HIS A 413 -2.64 -11.18 -21.96
CA HIS A 413 -3.24 -11.26 -20.63
C HIS A 413 -4.39 -12.27 -20.63
N LEU A 414 -4.15 -13.45 -20.04
CA LEU A 414 -5.13 -14.53 -19.86
C LEU A 414 -5.68 -15.16 -21.17
N GLY A 415 -4.94 -15.01 -22.27
CA GLY A 415 -5.32 -15.52 -23.59
C GLY A 415 -4.81 -16.93 -23.86
N TRP A 416 -3.55 -17.07 -24.27
CA TRP A 416 -2.92 -18.33 -24.69
C TRP A 416 -3.75 -19.17 -25.66
N PHE A 417 -4.47 -18.53 -26.57
CA PHE A 417 -5.31 -19.22 -27.54
C PHE A 417 -4.46 -19.99 -28.56
N ALA A 418 -4.58 -21.31 -28.54
CA ALA A 418 -3.98 -22.21 -29.50
C ALA A 418 -4.77 -22.21 -30.81
N ILE A 419 -4.23 -22.89 -31.83
CA ILE A 419 -4.84 -22.96 -33.18
C ILE A 419 -6.28 -23.49 -33.19
N ASN A 420 -6.64 -24.34 -32.24
CA ASN A 420 -7.99 -24.89 -32.09
C ASN A 420 -8.99 -23.92 -31.43
N GLY A 421 -8.53 -22.76 -30.95
CA GLY A 421 -9.34 -21.77 -30.25
C GLY A 421 -9.41 -21.98 -28.73
N ASP A 422 -8.84 -23.06 -28.20
CA ASP A 422 -8.78 -23.31 -26.77
C ASP A 422 -7.59 -22.60 -26.12
N ARG A 423 -7.65 -22.44 -24.80
CA ARG A 423 -6.54 -21.90 -24.01
C ARG A 423 -5.54 -23.00 -23.72
N TRP A 424 -4.34 -22.86 -24.26
CA TRP A 424 -3.29 -23.85 -24.19
C TRP A 424 -2.94 -24.30 -22.76
N TYR A 425 -2.99 -23.39 -21.77
CA TYR A 425 -2.57 -23.69 -20.40
C TYR A 425 -3.54 -24.60 -19.63
N VAL A 426 -4.78 -24.76 -20.09
CA VAL A 426 -5.85 -25.44 -19.31
C VAL A 426 -5.46 -26.87 -18.96
N GLU A 427 -5.12 -27.68 -19.97
CA GLU A 427 -4.78 -29.08 -19.76
C GLU A 427 -3.47 -29.28 -18.97
N PRO A 428 -2.36 -28.57 -19.29
CA PRO A 428 -1.13 -28.62 -18.51
C PRO A 428 -1.32 -28.27 -17.02
N VAL A 429 -2.16 -27.29 -16.72
CA VAL A 429 -2.50 -26.92 -15.34
C VAL A 429 -3.30 -28.03 -14.64
N CYS A 430 -4.27 -28.65 -15.30
CA CYS A 430 -5.01 -29.78 -14.71
C CYS A 430 -4.09 -30.98 -14.43
N LYS A 431 -3.16 -31.29 -15.35
CA LYS A 431 -2.12 -32.30 -15.14
C LYS A 431 -1.24 -31.97 -13.95
N LEU A 432 -0.78 -30.72 -13.83
CA LEU A 432 0.03 -30.25 -12.70
C LEU A 432 -0.65 -30.49 -11.36
N LEU A 433 -1.90 -30.04 -11.21
CA LEU A 433 -2.65 -30.18 -9.96
C LEU A 433 -2.87 -31.65 -9.61
N THR A 434 -3.15 -32.48 -10.62
CA THR A 434 -3.35 -33.93 -10.44
C THR A 434 -2.07 -34.62 -9.99
N VAL A 435 -0.93 -34.27 -10.57
CA VAL A 435 0.37 -34.80 -10.14
C VAL A 435 0.67 -34.36 -8.71
N LEU A 436 0.54 -33.07 -8.39
CA LEU A 436 0.76 -32.55 -7.03
C LEU A 436 -0.15 -33.21 -5.98
N ASN A 437 -1.35 -33.65 -6.37
CA ASN A 437 -2.26 -34.36 -5.46
C ASN A 437 -1.72 -35.69 -4.93
N GLN A 438 -0.75 -36.30 -5.62
CA GLN A 438 -0.14 -37.58 -5.24
C GLN A 438 0.98 -37.44 -4.20
N TYR A 439 1.41 -36.21 -3.89
CA TYR A 439 2.59 -35.95 -3.08
C TYR A 439 2.31 -34.99 -1.92
N ASP A 440 3.12 -35.07 -0.88
CA ASP A 440 3.24 -34.03 0.14
C ASP A 440 4.63 -33.40 0.09
N ALA A 441 4.69 -32.08 0.25
CA ALA A 441 5.94 -31.32 0.24
C ALA A 441 6.79 -31.67 1.48
N ASP A 442 8.06 -32.01 1.27
CA ASP A 442 8.98 -32.40 2.34
C ASP A 442 9.58 -31.17 3.04
N LYS A 443 8.90 -30.72 4.09
CA LYS A 443 9.28 -29.51 4.85
C LYS A 443 10.60 -29.65 5.62
N GLU A 444 11.05 -30.87 5.92
CA GLU A 444 12.29 -31.13 6.69
C GLU A 444 13.56 -30.96 5.83
N SER A 445 13.43 -31.04 4.51
CA SER A 445 14.56 -31.01 3.57
C SER A 445 15.13 -29.61 3.29
N ILE A 446 14.51 -28.56 3.82
CA ILE A 446 14.81 -27.16 3.48
C ILE A 446 15.52 -26.50 4.67
N VAL A 447 16.86 -26.58 4.64
CA VAL A 447 17.74 -25.88 5.57
C VAL A 447 17.84 -24.43 5.11
N GLU A 448 16.94 -23.58 5.62
CA GLU A 448 16.98 -22.11 5.60
C GLU A 448 17.01 -21.43 4.20
N LEU A 449 16.14 -20.43 4.01
CA LEU A 449 16.33 -19.50 2.89
C LEU A 449 17.69 -18.79 3.08
N PRO A 450 18.40 -18.45 1.99
CA PRO A 450 19.71 -17.79 2.09
C PRO A 450 19.69 -16.42 2.80
N VAL A 451 18.50 -15.88 3.08
CA VAL A 451 18.27 -14.72 3.93
C VAL A 451 17.05 -15.02 4.80
N ASP A 452 17.19 -14.91 6.12
CA ASP A 452 16.03 -14.84 7.01
C ASP A 452 15.35 -13.48 6.85
N ILE A 453 14.45 -13.41 5.87
CA ILE A 453 13.59 -12.25 5.69
C ILE A 453 12.48 -12.20 6.74
N SER A 454 12.28 -13.21 7.61
CA SER A 454 11.21 -13.16 8.61
C SER A 454 11.45 -12.11 9.69
N GLU A 455 12.72 -11.75 9.96
CA GLU A 455 13.09 -10.70 10.92
C GLU A 455 12.98 -9.28 10.33
N THR A 456 13.08 -9.12 9.00
CA THR A 456 13.15 -7.80 8.33
C THR A 456 12.04 -7.53 7.31
N SER A 457 11.28 -8.55 6.88
CA SER A 457 10.18 -8.39 5.92
C SER A 457 8.91 -7.96 6.63
N TRP A 458 8.49 -6.73 6.38
CA TRP A 458 7.08 -6.33 6.24
C TRP A 458 6.11 -6.91 7.27
N LYS A 459 6.57 -7.06 8.53
CA LYS A 459 5.81 -7.64 9.66
C LYS A 459 4.56 -6.81 9.99
N TYR A 460 4.51 -5.59 9.46
CA TYR A 460 3.50 -4.56 9.72
C TYR A 460 2.66 -4.17 8.49
N ASP A 461 2.81 -4.87 7.36
CA ASP A 461 2.25 -4.44 6.06
C ASP A 461 0.92 -5.10 5.71
N ARG A 462 0.26 -5.70 6.71
CA ARG A 462 -1.12 -6.19 6.60
C ARG A 462 -1.99 -5.09 7.16
N LEU A 463 -3.00 -4.68 6.39
CA LEU A 463 -4.03 -3.73 6.75
C LEU A 463 -4.25 -3.75 8.27
N VAL A 464 -3.59 -2.80 8.94
CA VAL A 464 -3.78 -2.52 10.35
C VAL A 464 -5.27 -2.35 10.48
N ASN A 465 -5.87 -3.05 11.45
CA ASN A 465 -7.28 -2.96 11.79
C ASN A 465 -7.81 -1.55 11.54
N ALA A 466 -8.51 -1.32 10.42
CA ALA A 466 -9.38 -0.16 10.32
C ALA A 466 -10.58 -0.52 11.18
N LYS A 467 -10.39 -0.47 12.51
CA LYS A 467 -11.51 -0.46 13.44
C LYS A 467 -12.36 0.74 13.04
N PRO A 468 -13.62 0.55 12.63
CA PRO A 468 -14.63 1.57 12.80
C PRO A 468 -15.08 1.43 14.25
N GLU A 469 -14.17 1.62 15.20
CA GLU A 469 -14.63 1.91 16.56
C GLU A 469 -15.19 3.32 16.46
N ARG A 470 -16.53 3.39 16.48
CA ARG A 470 -17.31 4.55 16.92
C ARG A 470 -16.93 4.88 18.36
N ASN A 471 -15.69 5.27 18.59
CA ASN A 471 -15.37 6.22 19.62
C ASN A 471 -15.56 7.57 18.95
N ASN A 472 -16.32 8.46 19.58
CA ASN A 472 -16.49 9.85 19.16
C ASN A 472 -15.23 10.35 18.44
N ILE A 473 -15.35 10.61 17.14
CA ILE A 473 -14.27 11.13 16.32
C ILE A 473 -13.87 12.47 16.94
N MET A 474 -12.85 12.45 17.81
CA MET A 474 -11.91 13.54 17.83
C MET A 474 -11.05 13.29 16.60
N THR A 475 -11.22 14.15 15.60
CA THR A 475 -10.29 14.28 14.47
C THR A 475 -8.89 14.18 15.03
N LYS A 476 -8.03 13.30 14.49
CA LYS A 476 -6.63 13.29 14.92
C LYS A 476 -6.07 14.65 14.58
N SER A 477 -5.79 15.45 15.61
CA SER A 477 -5.35 16.81 15.42
C SER A 477 -4.05 16.83 14.64
N PRO A 478 -3.88 17.76 13.68
CA PRO A 478 -2.61 17.92 12.98
C PRO A 478 -1.46 18.07 13.97
N CYS A 479 -0.28 17.53 13.61
CA CYS A 479 0.93 17.68 14.41
C CYS A 479 1.15 19.16 14.77
N PRO A 480 1.39 19.51 16.04
CA PRO A 480 1.60 20.89 16.42
C PRO A 480 2.76 21.54 15.67
N ARG A 481 2.63 22.84 15.40
CA ARG A 481 3.61 23.61 14.62
C ARG A 481 3.99 24.88 15.35
N LEU A 482 5.29 25.20 15.34
CA LEU A 482 5.81 26.51 15.73
C LEU A 482 6.15 27.29 14.45
N ILE A 483 5.36 28.30 14.16
CA ILE A 483 5.55 29.21 13.04
C ILE A 483 6.36 30.41 13.52
N PHE A 484 7.55 30.61 12.98
CA PHE A 484 8.37 31.77 13.32
C PHE A 484 8.33 32.82 12.22
N VAL A 485 8.15 34.08 12.63
CA VAL A 485 8.04 35.23 11.73
C VAL A 485 9.06 36.28 12.12
N ARG A 486 9.95 36.63 11.18
CA ARG A 486 10.85 37.77 11.37
C ARG A 486 10.07 39.05 11.17
N HIS A 487 10.31 40.04 12.03
CA HIS A 487 9.69 41.36 11.88
C HIS A 487 9.90 41.96 10.48
N GLY A 488 8.98 42.84 10.07
CA GLY A 488 9.06 43.55 8.79
C GLY A 488 10.25 44.51 8.72
N GLN A 489 10.51 45.06 7.53
CA GLN A 489 11.62 45.98 7.32
C GLN A 489 11.61 47.20 8.27
N THR A 490 12.75 47.46 8.91
CA THR A 490 13.14 48.71 9.59
C THR A 490 14.26 49.41 8.81
N GLU A 491 14.54 50.67 9.14
CA GLU A 491 15.66 51.43 8.52
C GLU A 491 17.00 50.68 8.61
N TRP A 492 17.28 50.05 9.75
CA TRP A 492 18.54 49.34 9.99
C TRP A 492 18.58 47.93 9.38
N SER A 493 17.43 47.25 9.29
CA SER A 493 17.36 45.98 8.55
C SER A 493 17.65 46.17 7.05
N LYS A 494 17.30 47.34 6.51
CA LYS A 494 17.57 47.71 5.11
C LYS A 494 19.03 48.08 4.88
N SER A 495 19.66 48.77 5.83
CA SER A 495 21.05 49.21 5.73
C SER A 495 22.08 48.15 6.17
N GLY A 496 21.62 47.04 6.77
CA GLY A 496 22.45 45.95 7.27
C GLY A 496 23.07 46.20 8.65
N GLN A 497 22.54 47.16 9.41
CA GLN A 497 23.00 47.47 10.76
C GLN A 497 22.41 46.50 11.80
N TYR A 498 23.23 46.13 12.77
CA TYR A 498 22.86 45.21 13.84
C TYR A 498 21.88 45.91 14.80
N THR A 499 20.64 45.43 14.85
CA THR A 499 19.56 46.05 15.63
C THR A 499 19.08 45.12 16.75
N SER A 500 19.53 45.33 17.99
CA SER A 500 19.06 44.57 19.14
C SER A 500 18.11 45.39 20.00
N ARG A 501 18.66 46.17 20.93
CA ARG A 501 17.91 46.91 21.95
C ARG A 501 17.33 48.22 21.40
N THR A 502 17.92 48.77 20.35
CA THR A 502 17.39 49.98 19.69
C THR A 502 15.98 49.71 19.19
N ASP A 503 15.01 50.46 19.71
CA ASP A 503 13.59 50.16 19.52
C ASP A 503 12.99 50.86 18.30
N LEU A 504 13.50 50.48 17.13
CA LEU A 504 13.02 51.00 15.85
C LEU A 504 11.62 50.49 15.52
N ASP A 505 10.84 51.32 14.84
CA ASP A 505 9.56 50.95 14.23
C ASP A 505 9.75 50.41 12.81
N LEU A 506 8.68 49.84 12.24
CA LEU A 506 8.64 49.41 10.85
C LEU A 506 8.62 50.62 9.91
N THR A 507 9.29 50.50 8.76
CA THR A 507 9.15 51.48 7.68
C THR A 507 7.77 51.35 7.02
N PRO A 508 7.31 52.35 6.23
CA PRO A 508 6.09 52.20 5.44
C PRO A 508 6.10 50.95 4.53
N PHE A 509 7.27 50.57 4.01
CA PHE A 509 7.45 49.34 3.26
C PHE A 509 7.28 48.10 4.16
N GLY A 510 7.92 48.09 5.33
CA GLY A 510 7.80 47.01 6.30
C GLY A 510 6.35 46.80 6.78
N VAL A 511 5.58 47.88 6.96
CA VAL A 511 4.14 47.78 7.27
C VAL A 511 3.37 47.10 6.14
N LYS A 512 3.56 47.54 4.89
CA LYS A 512 2.89 46.92 3.73
C LYS A 512 3.29 45.46 3.55
N GLN A 513 4.57 45.16 3.76
CA GLN A 513 5.11 43.80 3.71
C GLN A 513 4.37 42.89 4.70
N MET A 514 4.29 43.27 5.98
CA MET A 514 3.66 42.42 7.00
C MET A 514 2.16 42.27 6.84
N ARG A 515 1.46 43.28 6.31
CA ARG A 515 0.04 43.15 5.94
C ARG A 515 -0.17 42.08 4.87
N ASN A 516 0.64 42.10 3.82
CA ASN A 516 0.57 41.11 2.75
C ASN A 516 0.95 39.71 3.26
N THR A 517 1.95 39.61 4.14
CA THR A 517 2.29 38.35 4.81
C THR A 517 1.12 37.86 5.64
N GLY A 518 0.46 38.72 6.43
CA GLY A 518 -0.72 38.37 7.23
C GLY A 518 -1.84 37.77 6.40
N LYS A 519 -2.15 38.41 5.25
CA LYS A 519 -3.15 37.92 4.29
C LYS A 519 -2.92 36.47 3.85
N GLY A 520 -1.70 36.14 3.44
CA GLY A 520 -1.37 34.78 2.99
C GLY A 520 -1.20 33.79 4.14
N LEU A 521 -0.73 34.25 5.30
CA LEU A 521 -0.39 33.38 6.43
C LEU A 521 -1.63 32.97 7.22
N ILE A 522 -2.49 33.92 7.61
CA ILE A 522 -3.63 33.70 8.53
C ILE A 522 -4.90 34.48 8.12
N GLY A 523 -4.88 35.17 6.98
CA GLY A 523 -6.00 35.99 6.51
C GLY A 523 -7.22 35.18 6.07
N PRO A 524 -8.34 35.87 5.76
CA PRO A 524 -9.58 35.24 5.33
C PRO A 524 -9.42 34.68 3.91
N GLY A 525 -9.43 33.36 3.78
CA GLY A 525 -9.29 32.65 2.51
C GLY A 525 -9.49 31.15 2.66
N ASN A 526 -9.20 30.38 1.60
CA ASN A 526 -9.11 28.90 1.62
C ASN A 526 -7.68 28.41 1.36
N LEU A 527 -6.73 29.35 1.23
CA LEU A 527 -5.31 29.10 0.93
C LEU A 527 -4.39 29.64 2.03
N GLN A 528 -4.95 30.02 3.18
CA GLN A 528 -4.20 30.43 4.34
C GLN A 528 -3.42 29.26 4.91
N MET A 529 -2.19 29.55 5.33
CA MET A 529 -1.24 28.53 5.78
C MET A 529 -1.47 28.14 7.24
N ILE A 530 -2.15 29.02 7.99
CA ILE A 530 -2.58 28.84 9.37
C ILE A 530 -4.08 29.08 9.40
N LYS A 531 -4.83 28.10 9.90
CA LYS A 531 -6.24 28.28 10.25
C LYS A 531 -6.31 29.06 11.58
N PRO A 532 -6.97 30.23 11.64
CA PRO A 532 -7.06 31.02 12.87
C PRO A 532 -7.55 30.21 14.09
N GLU A 533 -8.39 29.22 13.86
CA GLU A 533 -8.97 28.35 14.89
C GLU A 533 -7.94 27.41 15.53
N ASN A 534 -6.87 27.07 14.81
CA ASN A 534 -5.79 26.21 15.30
C ASN A 534 -4.72 26.99 16.08
N LEU A 535 -4.78 28.33 16.06
CA LEU A 535 -3.78 29.16 16.70
C LEU A 535 -4.02 29.21 18.21
N THR A 536 -3.11 28.59 18.96
CA THR A 536 -3.25 28.45 20.41
C THR A 536 -2.53 29.53 21.19
N HIS A 537 -1.41 30.05 20.68
CA HIS A 537 -0.60 31.09 21.34
C HIS A 537 0.17 31.93 20.32
N ILE A 538 0.45 33.18 20.67
CA ILE A 538 1.40 34.04 19.96
C ILE A 538 2.42 34.58 20.95
N PHE A 539 3.69 34.29 20.71
CA PHE A 539 4.81 34.86 21.45
C PHE A 539 5.43 35.99 20.65
N VAL A 540 5.67 37.11 21.29
CA VAL A 540 6.16 38.31 20.61
C VAL A 540 7.35 38.86 21.37
N SER A 541 8.41 39.20 20.64
CA SER A 541 9.51 39.94 21.24
C SER A 541 9.04 41.28 21.80
N PRO A 542 9.58 41.74 22.95
CA PRO A 542 9.28 43.04 23.55
C PRO A 542 9.55 44.27 22.64
N ARG A 543 10.30 44.12 21.55
CA ARG A 543 10.64 45.24 20.66
C ARG A 543 9.43 45.69 19.84
N LYS A 544 9.26 47.01 19.69
CA LYS A 544 8.15 47.66 18.98
C LYS A 544 7.95 47.12 17.57
N ARG A 545 9.02 46.92 16.79
CA ARG A 545 8.96 46.31 15.44
C ARG A 545 8.32 44.92 15.41
N ALA A 546 8.56 44.08 16.43
CA ALA A 546 7.98 42.74 16.53
C ALA A 546 6.51 42.82 16.95
N GLN A 547 6.20 43.64 17.96
CA GLN A 547 4.81 43.93 18.38
C GLN A 547 3.96 44.48 17.23
N ARG A 548 4.50 45.46 16.48
CA ARG A 548 3.84 46.04 15.32
C ARG A 548 3.63 45.01 14.22
N THR A 549 4.60 44.13 14.00
CA THR A 549 4.46 43.02 13.05
C THR A 549 3.33 42.08 13.45
N SER A 550 3.26 41.67 14.73
CA SER A 550 2.19 40.82 15.24
C SER A 550 0.80 41.44 15.05
N GLN A 551 0.66 42.76 15.29
CA GLN A 551 -0.60 43.47 15.05
C GLN A 551 -1.04 43.43 13.58
N LEU A 552 -0.09 43.58 12.65
CA LEU A 552 -0.36 43.59 11.21
C LEU A 552 -0.68 42.20 10.67
N LEU A 553 -0.07 41.14 11.21
CA LEU A 553 -0.41 39.76 10.85
C LEU A 553 -1.86 39.43 11.18
N LEU A 554 -2.38 39.95 12.29
CA LEU A 554 -3.73 39.71 12.80
C LEU A 554 -4.73 40.80 12.40
N GLU A 555 -4.42 41.64 11.41
CA GLU A 555 -5.29 42.78 11.04
C GLU A 555 -6.60 42.31 10.39
N GLU A 556 -6.57 41.19 9.64
CA GLU A 556 -7.72 40.63 8.93
C GLU A 556 -8.29 39.34 9.55
N VAL A 557 -7.77 38.93 10.72
CA VAL A 557 -8.34 37.82 11.48
C VAL A 557 -9.62 38.29 12.17
N ASP A 558 -10.65 37.44 12.16
CA ASP A 558 -11.93 37.71 12.81
C ASP A 558 -11.72 38.17 14.28
N PRO A 559 -12.30 39.32 14.70
CA PRO A 559 -12.15 39.82 16.07
C PRO A 559 -12.52 38.81 17.16
N GLU A 560 -13.56 37.99 16.96
CA GLU A 560 -14.01 37.00 17.94
C GLU A 560 -13.02 35.84 18.11
N ILE A 561 -12.29 35.50 17.04
CA ILE A 561 -11.22 34.49 17.10
C ILE A 561 -9.96 35.13 17.70
N LYS A 562 -9.63 36.35 17.29
CA LYS A 562 -8.48 37.10 17.76
C LYS A 562 -8.49 37.29 19.28
N ASP A 563 -9.65 37.59 19.87
CA ASP A 563 -9.78 37.78 21.32
C ASP A 563 -9.56 36.48 22.13
N LYS A 564 -9.63 35.31 21.48
CA LYS A 564 -9.38 34.00 22.10
C LYS A 564 -7.93 33.56 22.04
N ILE A 565 -7.09 34.24 21.26
CA ILE A 565 -5.68 33.88 21.06
C ILE A 565 -4.81 34.63 22.08
N PRO A 566 -4.19 33.94 23.06
CA PRO A 566 -3.26 34.56 24.00
C PRO A 566 -2.04 35.12 23.28
N ILE A 567 -1.78 36.42 23.45
CA ILE A 567 -0.56 37.09 22.97
C ILE A 567 0.32 37.40 24.17
N GLU A 568 1.49 36.78 24.23
CA GLU A 568 2.45 36.94 25.32
C GLU A 568 3.73 37.63 24.82
N ILE A 569 4.17 38.65 25.56
CA ILE A 569 5.47 39.26 25.33
C ILE A 569 6.52 38.44 26.07
N ASP A 570 7.50 37.91 25.34
CA ASP A 570 8.52 37.03 25.89
C ASP A 570 9.94 37.59 25.64
N GLU A 571 10.68 37.85 26.73
CA GLU A 571 12.05 38.38 26.69
C GLU A 571 13.07 37.34 26.19
N ASP A 572 12.76 36.04 26.28
CA ASP A 572 13.66 34.99 25.81
C ASP A 572 13.74 34.93 24.28
N VAL A 573 12.83 35.61 23.55
CA VAL A 573 12.88 35.77 22.09
C VAL A 573 13.30 37.17 21.62
N ARG A 574 13.86 38.00 22.52
CA ARG A 574 14.52 39.25 22.10
C ARG A 574 15.74 38.95 21.22
N GLU A 575 16.09 39.90 20.35
CA GLU A 575 17.27 39.73 19.48
C GLU A 575 18.54 39.50 20.32
N TRP A 576 19.54 38.86 19.72
CA TRP A 576 20.88 38.77 20.31
C TRP A 576 21.33 40.15 20.81
N GLU A 577 21.77 40.25 22.06
CA GLU A 577 22.29 41.51 22.59
C GLU A 577 23.68 41.80 22.02
N TYR A 578 23.75 42.74 21.08
CA TYR A 578 24.98 43.05 20.35
C TYR A 578 25.99 43.86 21.14
N GLY A 579 25.64 44.35 22.34
CA GLY A 579 26.54 45.11 23.20
C GLY A 579 27.13 46.33 22.48
N GLU A 580 28.45 46.37 22.39
CA GLU A 580 29.18 47.44 21.70
C GLU A 580 28.95 47.48 20.18
N TYR A 581 28.34 46.45 19.59
CA TYR A 581 28.13 46.33 18.14
C TYR A 581 26.76 46.83 17.67
N GLU A 582 25.93 47.33 18.59
CA GLU A 582 24.63 47.90 18.29
C GLU A 582 24.75 49.04 17.26
N GLY A 583 23.97 48.97 16.18
CA GLY A 583 23.96 49.96 15.10
C GLY A 583 25.11 49.87 14.09
N LEU A 584 26.08 48.99 14.30
CA LEU A 584 27.18 48.79 13.37
C LEU A 584 26.83 47.75 12.30
N LYS A 585 27.52 47.84 11.15
CA LYS A 585 27.54 46.82 10.11
C LYS A 585 28.66 45.81 10.37
N THR A 586 28.55 44.61 9.78
CA THR A 586 29.56 43.54 9.95
C THR A 586 30.99 44.02 9.67
N ASN A 587 31.22 44.78 8.61
CA ASN A 587 32.56 45.29 8.26
C ASN A 587 33.09 46.31 9.29
N GLU A 588 32.22 47.12 9.88
CA GLU A 588 32.58 48.07 10.93
C GLU A 588 32.92 47.35 12.24
N ILE A 589 32.21 46.25 12.55
CA ILE A 589 32.50 45.40 13.71
C ILE A 589 33.86 44.72 13.55
N ILE A 590 34.13 44.14 12.37
CA ILE A 590 35.43 43.50 12.08
C ILE A 590 36.57 44.51 12.26
N GLU A 591 36.42 45.72 11.73
CA GLU A 591 37.43 46.76 11.85
C GLU A 591 37.59 47.24 13.31
N LEU A 592 36.50 47.44 14.05
CA LEU A 592 36.52 47.80 15.47
C LEU A 592 37.27 46.75 16.31
N ARG A 593 36.96 45.48 16.11
CA ARG A 593 37.61 44.37 16.82
C ARG A 593 39.09 44.26 16.47
N LYS A 594 39.44 44.49 15.20
CA LYS A 594 40.83 44.56 14.74
C LYS A 594 41.60 45.70 15.39
N GLN A 595 41.00 46.89 15.53
CA GLN A 595 41.60 48.04 16.22
C GLN A 595 41.85 47.77 17.71
N LYS A 596 40.98 46.97 18.35
CA LYS A 596 41.18 46.47 19.71
C LYS A 596 42.21 45.33 19.82
N GLY A 597 42.80 44.91 18.70
CA GLY A 597 43.79 43.83 18.66
C GLY A 597 43.21 42.43 18.85
N LEU A 598 41.91 42.24 18.62
CA LEU A 598 41.22 40.95 18.69
C LEU A 598 41.32 40.19 17.35
N ASP A 599 40.90 38.92 17.34
CA ASP A 599 40.74 38.09 16.12
C ASP A 599 42.02 37.82 15.31
N LYS A 600 43.18 37.77 15.97
CA LYS A 600 44.47 37.46 15.32
C LYS A 600 44.54 36.04 14.76
N ASP A 601 43.92 35.09 15.45
CA ASP A 601 44.04 33.65 15.12
C ASP A 601 42.91 33.15 14.18
N SER A 602 41.80 33.87 14.10
CA SER A 602 40.65 33.52 13.25
C SER A 602 39.69 34.70 13.10
N GLU A 603 39.01 34.80 11.97
CA GLU A 603 38.02 35.86 11.72
C GLU A 603 36.86 35.81 12.73
N TRP A 604 36.30 36.97 13.07
CA TRP A 604 35.15 37.05 13.95
C TRP A 604 33.90 36.46 13.29
N THR A 605 33.20 35.60 14.03
CA THR A 605 31.81 35.26 13.73
C THR A 605 31.01 35.42 15.02
N ILE A 606 29.80 35.95 14.90
CA ILE A 606 28.89 36.12 16.06
C ILE A 606 28.61 34.77 16.75
N TRP A 607 28.53 33.68 15.98
CA TRP A 607 28.27 32.33 16.45
C TRP A 607 29.40 31.81 17.36
N GLY A 608 30.65 31.91 16.90
CA GLY A 608 31.78 31.39 17.65
C GLY A 608 32.26 32.30 18.78
N LYS A 609 32.19 33.63 18.59
CA LYS A 609 32.85 34.61 19.47
C LYS A 609 31.91 35.62 20.14
N GLY A 610 30.60 35.53 19.90
CA GLY A 610 29.60 36.39 20.52
C GLY A 610 29.82 37.88 20.25
N CYS A 611 29.35 38.71 21.19
CA CYS A 611 29.50 40.17 21.14
C CYS A 611 30.16 40.73 22.41
N GLU A 612 31.10 41.66 22.25
CA GLU A 612 31.69 42.39 23.39
C GLU A 612 30.62 43.25 24.09
N GLY A 613 30.57 43.17 25.42
CA GLY A 613 29.55 43.87 26.21
C GLY A 613 28.11 43.41 25.95
N GLY A 614 27.94 42.27 25.26
CA GLY A 614 26.66 41.68 24.89
C GLY A 614 26.59 40.20 25.24
N GLU A 615 25.66 39.49 24.60
CA GLU A 615 25.44 38.05 24.84
C GLU A 615 26.48 37.18 24.14
N GLN A 616 26.84 36.09 24.78
CA GLN A 616 27.55 34.96 24.20
C GLN A 616 26.58 33.91 23.66
N HIS A 617 27.07 33.06 22.74
CA HIS A 617 26.22 32.06 22.07
C HIS A 617 25.58 31.05 23.06
N TYR A 618 26.25 30.73 24.17
CA TYR A 618 25.71 29.83 25.21
C TYR A 618 24.60 30.50 26.04
N GLU A 619 24.64 31.82 26.23
CA GLU A 619 23.58 32.57 26.92
C GLU A 619 22.32 32.64 26.06
N VAL A 620 22.50 32.88 24.75
CA VAL A 620 21.44 32.82 23.74
C VAL A 620 20.84 31.41 23.66
N ALA A 621 21.68 30.37 23.66
CA ALA A 621 21.23 28.99 23.68
C ALA A 621 20.39 28.70 24.93
N ALA A 622 20.88 29.06 26.12
CA ALA A 622 20.19 28.78 27.38
C ALA A 622 18.79 29.42 27.46
N ARG A 623 18.62 30.66 26.97
CA ARG A 623 17.30 31.30 26.95
C ARG A 623 16.37 30.72 25.89
N LEU A 624 16.91 30.37 24.72
CA LEU A 624 16.12 29.69 23.70
C LEU A 624 15.70 28.30 24.13
N ASP A 625 16.53 27.57 24.86
CA ASP A 625 16.20 26.25 25.36
C ASP A 625 15.03 26.33 26.37
N ARG A 626 15.02 27.34 27.27
CA ARG A 626 13.85 27.62 28.12
C ARG A 626 12.58 27.94 27.32
N PHE A 627 12.71 28.76 26.28
CA PHE A 627 11.59 29.10 25.40
C PHE A 627 11.08 27.86 24.65
N ILE A 628 11.97 27.03 24.13
CA ILE A 628 11.62 25.77 23.45
C ILE A 628 10.90 24.82 24.41
N GLU A 629 11.40 24.65 25.63
CA GLU A 629 10.74 23.83 26.66
C GLU A 629 9.31 24.31 26.94
N LYS A 630 9.11 25.64 27.02
CA LYS A 630 7.79 26.26 27.18
C LYS A 630 6.86 25.93 25.99
N ILE A 631 7.35 26.06 24.75
CA ILE A 631 6.58 25.70 23.55
C ILE A 631 6.24 24.21 23.52
N GLN A 632 7.23 23.35 23.77
CA GLN A 632 7.06 21.90 23.76
C GLN A 632 6.09 21.43 24.83
N LYS A 633 6.04 22.10 26.00
CA LYS A 633 5.02 21.84 27.02
C LYS A 633 3.61 22.09 26.49
N ILE A 634 3.37 23.22 25.83
CA ILE A 634 2.07 23.55 25.23
C ILE A 634 1.70 22.53 24.15
N HIS A 635 2.62 22.23 23.23
CA HIS A 635 2.39 21.23 22.17
C HIS A 635 2.12 19.83 22.73
N ARG A 636 2.80 19.43 23.81
CA ARG A 636 2.58 18.13 24.48
C ARG A 636 1.18 18.06 25.11
N GLU A 637 0.72 19.15 25.73
CA GLU A 637 -0.64 19.24 26.27
C GLU A 637 -1.71 19.21 25.17
N ALA A 638 -1.46 19.86 24.03
CA ALA A 638 -2.38 19.86 22.89
C ALA A 638 -2.50 18.46 22.25
N LEU A 639 -1.38 17.79 22.02
CA LEU A 639 -1.35 16.40 21.52
C LEU A 639 -2.06 15.44 22.47
N ALA A 640 -1.83 15.58 23.79
CA ALA A 640 -2.52 14.76 24.78
C ALA A 640 -4.04 14.95 24.78
N LYS A 641 -4.52 16.14 24.38
CA LYS A 641 -5.95 16.47 24.26
C LYS A 641 -6.52 16.20 22.86
N GLY A 642 -5.68 15.82 21.89
CA GLY A 642 -6.10 15.63 20.50
C GLY A 642 -6.62 16.90 19.84
N VAL A 643 -6.04 18.07 20.16
CA VAL A 643 -6.42 19.37 19.58
C VAL A 643 -5.27 19.96 18.76
N ALA A 644 -5.60 20.61 17.65
CA ALA A 644 -4.61 21.29 16.82
C ALA A 644 -3.92 22.40 17.64
N SER A 645 -2.62 22.58 17.43
CA SER A 645 -1.86 23.62 18.11
C SER A 645 -0.81 24.20 17.19
N ASP A 646 -1.18 25.30 16.56
CA ASP A 646 -0.24 26.22 15.96
C ASP A 646 0.15 27.27 17.00
N ILE A 647 1.43 27.62 17.03
CA ILE A 647 1.98 28.72 17.82
C ILE A 647 2.76 29.63 16.89
N ILE A 648 2.52 30.94 16.95
CA ILE A 648 3.32 31.93 16.23
C ILE A 648 4.35 32.54 17.17
N VAL A 649 5.60 32.69 16.72
CA VAL A 649 6.61 33.51 17.38
C VAL A 649 7.08 34.63 16.46
N VAL A 650 6.90 35.88 16.87
CA VAL A 650 7.31 37.08 16.12
C VAL A 650 8.55 37.70 16.76
N ALA A 651 9.70 37.60 16.08
CA ALA A 651 10.98 38.04 16.61
C ALA A 651 11.94 38.54 15.52
N HIS A 652 13.24 38.24 15.64
CA HIS A 652 14.34 38.90 14.91
C HIS A 652 15.24 37.94 14.15
N GLY A 653 16.18 38.48 13.38
CA GLY A 653 16.94 37.70 12.40
C GLY A 653 17.93 36.71 13.01
N HIS A 654 18.77 37.11 13.96
CA HIS A 654 19.71 36.17 14.58
C HIS A 654 18.96 35.20 15.50
N ILE A 655 18.08 35.72 16.36
CA ILE A 655 17.41 34.89 17.35
C ILE A 655 16.54 33.79 16.74
N LEU A 656 15.83 34.03 15.63
CA LEU A 656 15.02 33.01 15.00
C LEU A 656 15.85 31.93 14.29
N ARG A 657 17.01 32.29 13.72
CA ARG A 657 17.95 31.29 13.16
C ARG A 657 18.59 30.46 14.28
N CYS A 658 18.89 31.09 15.42
CA CYS A 658 19.32 30.38 16.62
C CYS A 658 18.23 29.42 17.12
N LEU A 659 16.97 29.87 17.15
CA LEU A 659 15.81 29.06 17.55
C LEU A 659 15.69 27.80 16.68
N VAL A 660 15.81 27.95 15.35
CA VAL A 660 15.80 26.80 14.43
C VAL A 660 16.93 25.81 14.73
N ALA A 661 18.15 26.29 14.95
CA ALA A 661 19.28 25.43 15.27
C ALA A 661 19.09 24.69 16.60
N ARG A 662 18.65 25.41 17.65
CA ARG A 662 18.36 24.83 18.97
C ARG A 662 17.18 23.86 18.95
N TRP A 663 16.14 24.12 18.15
CA TRP A 663 14.99 23.24 17.98
C TRP A 663 15.42 21.82 17.56
N VAL A 664 16.34 21.71 16.61
CA VAL A 664 16.92 20.41 16.18
C VAL A 664 18.20 20.04 16.92
N LYS A 665 18.35 20.54 18.16
CA LYS A 665 19.41 20.17 19.11
C LYS A 665 20.84 20.43 18.58
N ARG A 666 21.03 21.42 17.69
CA ARG A 666 22.36 21.86 17.21
C ARG A 666 22.94 22.96 18.10
N GLU A 667 24.25 22.95 18.29
CA GLU A 667 24.95 24.02 19.02
C GLU A 667 25.01 25.33 18.22
N LEU A 668 25.11 26.46 18.93
CA LEU A 668 25.22 27.80 18.34
C LEU A 668 26.68 28.27 18.19
N SER A 669 27.65 27.43 18.53
CA SER A 669 29.08 27.71 18.41
C SER A 669 29.56 27.86 16.95
N THR A 670 28.74 27.43 15.99
CA THR A 670 29.00 27.55 14.55
C THR A 670 27.79 28.13 13.82
N ASN A 671 28.04 28.78 12.68
CA ASN A 671 26.97 29.33 11.85
C ASN A 671 26.02 28.22 11.38
N PRO A 672 24.71 28.29 11.66
CA PRO A 672 23.76 27.26 11.23
C PRO A 672 23.47 27.28 9.72
N GLN A 673 24.03 28.23 8.97
CA GLN A 673 23.88 28.37 7.52
C GLN A 673 22.41 28.50 7.07
N LEU A 674 21.64 29.33 7.78
CA LEU A 674 20.23 29.60 7.52
C LEU A 674 20.00 31.03 7.01
N ILE A 675 19.04 31.18 6.09
CA ILE A 675 18.57 32.47 5.56
C ILE A 675 17.14 32.70 6.06
N LEU A 676 16.87 33.92 6.52
CA LEU A 676 15.54 34.37 6.92
C LEU A 676 15.45 35.88 6.71
N ASP A 677 14.85 36.33 5.61
CA ASP A 677 14.69 37.75 5.29
C ASP A 677 13.67 38.45 6.18
N ALA A 678 13.70 39.79 6.22
CA ALA A 678 12.70 40.58 6.94
C ALA A 678 11.30 40.25 6.40
N GLY A 679 10.34 40.00 7.29
CA GLY A 679 9.01 39.49 6.95
C GLY A 679 8.95 38.02 6.51
N GLY A 680 10.08 37.31 6.54
CA GLY A 680 10.15 35.88 6.24
C GLY A 680 9.47 35.04 7.31
N VAL A 681 8.91 33.91 6.88
CA VAL A 681 8.18 32.95 7.70
C VAL A 681 8.81 31.57 7.53
N GLY A 682 8.97 30.84 8.63
CA GLY A 682 9.34 29.42 8.60
C GLY A 682 8.55 28.61 9.60
N VAL A 683 8.66 27.29 9.50
CA VAL A 683 7.88 26.34 10.30
C VAL A 683 8.78 25.28 10.90
N LEU A 684 8.57 25.06 12.19
CA LEU A 684 9.14 23.98 12.98
C LEU A 684 8.02 23.07 13.44
N SER A 685 8.26 21.76 13.49
CA SER A 685 7.28 20.77 13.94
C SER A 685 8.02 19.55 14.48
N TYR A 686 7.41 18.37 14.41
CA TYR A 686 7.91 17.13 14.96
C TYR A 686 7.79 15.97 13.96
N GLN A 687 8.66 14.97 14.10
CA GLN A 687 8.51 13.70 13.37
C GLN A 687 7.54 12.79 14.11
N HIS A 688 6.83 11.93 13.36
CA HIS A 688 6.00 10.84 13.90
C HIS A 688 5.00 11.26 15.00
N HIS A 689 4.53 12.51 14.98
CA HIS A 689 3.64 13.08 16.01
C HIS A 689 4.17 12.99 17.44
N ASN A 690 5.49 13.07 17.59
CA ASN A 690 6.18 12.94 18.86
C ASN A 690 6.97 14.22 19.20
N VAL A 691 6.58 14.92 20.27
CA VAL A 691 7.24 16.17 20.72
C VAL A 691 8.74 15.99 20.99
N ASP A 692 9.17 14.77 21.32
CA ASP A 692 10.57 14.49 21.64
C ASP A 692 11.47 14.38 20.39
N GLU A 693 10.86 14.39 19.19
CA GLU A 693 11.48 14.34 17.86
C GLU A 693 11.31 15.67 17.08
N PRO A 694 11.85 16.80 17.56
CA PRO A 694 11.72 18.10 16.90
C PRO A 694 12.43 18.14 15.55
N ALA A 695 11.76 18.68 14.53
CA ALA A 695 12.24 18.77 13.16
C ALA A 695 11.94 20.11 12.49
N ILE A 696 12.72 20.41 11.46
CA ILE A 696 12.49 21.55 10.56
C ILE A 696 11.55 21.12 9.46
N TYR A 697 10.49 21.89 9.23
CA TYR A 697 9.59 21.64 8.13
C TYR A 697 10.18 22.28 6.86
N LEU A 698 10.80 21.47 5.99
CA LEU A 698 11.58 21.98 4.85
C LEU A 698 10.75 22.73 3.81
N ALA A 699 9.47 22.39 3.65
CA ALA A 699 8.55 23.16 2.81
C ALA A 699 8.27 24.57 3.37
N GLY A 700 8.82 24.88 4.56
CA GLY A 700 8.52 26.09 5.30
C GLY A 700 7.01 26.16 5.54
N ALA A 701 6.45 27.29 5.16
CA ALA A 701 5.03 27.54 5.36
C ALA A 701 4.21 27.29 4.06
N PHE A 702 4.82 26.77 2.98
CA PHE A 702 4.22 26.65 1.62
C PHE A 702 3.11 25.60 1.47
N THR A 703 2.80 24.82 2.51
CA THR A 703 1.71 23.84 2.47
C THR A 703 0.42 24.45 3.01
N VAL A 704 -0.65 24.47 2.21
CA VAL A 704 -2.02 24.76 2.69
C VAL A 704 -2.49 23.52 3.46
N PRO A 705 -2.71 23.60 4.78
CA PRO A 705 -3.22 22.46 5.53
C PRO A 705 -4.68 22.21 5.13
N VAL A 706 -4.92 21.13 4.38
CA VAL A 706 -6.26 20.55 4.28
C VAL A 706 -6.46 19.78 5.58
N GLU A 707 -7.58 20.01 6.28
CA GLU A 707 -7.93 19.16 7.43
C GLU A 707 -8.06 17.74 6.90
N GLU A 708 -7.22 16.86 7.42
CA GLU A 708 -7.28 15.44 7.13
C GLU A 708 -8.46 14.88 7.92
N GLU A 709 -9.63 14.84 7.30
CA GLU A 709 -10.80 14.12 7.82
C GLU A 709 -10.54 12.61 7.68
N GLY A 710 -9.67 12.07 8.54
CA GLY A 710 -9.22 10.69 8.52
C GLY A 710 -8.53 10.30 9.83
N ALA A 711 -8.66 9.04 10.24
CA ALA A 711 -8.24 8.57 11.56
C ALA A 711 -6.75 8.14 11.63
N ASP A 712 -5.86 8.63 10.75
CA ASP A 712 -4.52 8.06 10.54
C ASP A 712 -3.35 8.94 11.00
N ILE A 713 -3.18 9.03 12.33
CA ILE A 713 -1.91 9.31 13.06
C ILE A 713 -1.75 8.40 14.28
#